data_AF-A0A1Q8RWZ0-F1
#
_entry.id   AF-A0A1Q8RWZ0-F1
#
_cell.length_a   1.000
_cell.length_b   1.000
_cell.length_c   1.000
_cell.angle_alpha   90.00
_cell.angle_beta   90.00
_cell.angle_gamma   90.00
#
_symmetry.space_group_name_H-M   'P 1'
#
loop_
_entity.id
_entity.type
_entity.pdbx_description
1 polymer ?
#
loop_
_entity_poly.entity_id
_entity_poly.type
_entity_poly.pdbx_seq_one_letter_code
_entity_poly.pdbx_strand_id
1 'polypeptide(L)'
;MRFSSHATSLLLGLLASTAGFAAAADADADAVPVVKDDVVVPGTYIVEFDGEQDPAALYEELRADGIAIKPRLDLKYRLFKGASFSVDGDEKPEITTSRISSKLRVKNVWPVRKIQMPKVEPVSVGPNGTTTDDALLESIRERRDAVSKDTYSTHVMSQVDKLREAGFTGKGIKIAIVDTGVDYRHPALGGGFGEGYPVAYGYDLYGDAGSGSLTPDDDPLDTCQGHGTHVAGIIMAQENELGFTGVAPDVTLGAYKVSDCDGYTTSEFLVDAFYRAYDDGSDIISCSAGDDSGWATDAAAVAVSRIAEAGVPVLVALSNSGNLGVWAAASPASGKAVAGIGSVDNTILPSLMTRGSFSNGTGEYSFGWASGIPNVEANVTLNLWVGGNITACEPLADDIDLSDAVALIPMDPCQGDIQAENLVAKGAKYILYYPSDESRQYPPYIYNEDVAGVGRVSIRQAQEWMANPENITVSFGPPQSSGLYVESLSNGIIAGYASPFTSYGPTWELELKPQFTAPGGAILSTWIWDEGKYMVNGGTSMSTPFAAGVHALVAQVRGTLDQETLRTLVSATSKPLAWNDGTRVYDDILAPVPQQGAGLIQAWDAAHATTILGSAGISFNDTDHFVGEHAFSVKNTASEEVTYKLGHAKAVTVYTFIPNLAPLTVSRAPVPTAEAWAEIQFETDTLTVPAGGSVDLRFTATPPSGLNATLLPVYSGYITLGGSNGEKLSVPYLGVGGSMRDTPVLVPTTGLNGAYLSSTDNRFLIPVAANRTFTIPRPGAPGSAILPKMVVIPTVGTKELHVELAVVGNVGNSTLKVTNVLGYPTLGPLPNSPVPHAHRFGHTWNFVGSLSDGTVVPEGTYKVITRALRIFGDASKTEDWDVAETVPFILKYLP
;
A
#
# COMPACT_ATOMS: atom_id res chain seq x y z
N MET A 1 -52.99 -38.55 2.07
CA MET A 1 -53.03 -38.73 0.61
C MET A 1 -52.56 -37.44 -0.05
N ARG A 2 -51.53 -37.53 -0.92
CA ARG A 2 -51.18 -36.72 -2.13
C ARG A 2 -52.06 -35.51 -2.47
N PHE A 3 -51.66 -34.31 -2.92
CA PHE A 3 -50.47 -33.61 -3.47
C PHE A 3 -50.77 -32.09 -3.25
N SER A 4 -49.83 -31.14 -3.10
CA SER A 4 -49.22 -30.36 -4.21
C SER A 4 -48.60 -29.06 -3.65
N SER A 5 -47.50 -28.65 -4.26
CA SER A 5 -46.58 -27.52 -4.04
C SER A 5 -47.16 -26.10 -4.25
N HIS A 6 -46.73 -25.14 -3.42
CA HIS A 6 -46.25 -23.76 -3.75
C HIS A 6 -46.46 -22.83 -2.53
N ALA A 7 -45.43 -22.65 -1.70
CA ALA A 7 -45.34 -21.55 -0.74
C ALA A 7 -43.90 -21.43 -0.19
N THR A 8 -43.03 -20.67 -0.86
CA THR A 8 -41.85 -20.03 -0.24
C THR A 8 -41.27 -19.01 -1.20
N SER A 9 -41.61 -17.74 -1.00
CA SER A 9 -40.79 -16.54 -1.31
C SER A 9 -41.61 -15.30 -0.99
N LEU A 10 -41.68 -14.98 0.30
CA LEU A 10 -42.11 -13.66 0.78
C LEU A 10 -41.37 -13.46 2.11
N LEU A 11 -40.19 -12.85 2.04
CA LEU A 11 -39.45 -12.15 3.11
C LEU A 11 -37.99 -11.96 2.65
N LEU A 12 -37.79 -11.11 1.65
CA LEU A 12 -36.49 -10.51 1.31
C LEU A 12 -36.79 -9.23 0.53
N GLY A 13 -36.81 -8.10 1.23
CA GLY A 13 -37.16 -6.83 0.64
C GLY A 13 -37.55 -5.82 1.71
N LEU A 14 -36.65 -5.57 2.65
CA LEU A 14 -36.66 -4.44 3.59
C LEU A 14 -35.41 -4.55 4.47
N LEU A 15 -34.29 -3.99 3.99
CA LEU A 15 -33.08 -3.55 4.71
C LEU A 15 -31.97 -3.29 3.66
N ALA A 16 -32.13 -2.25 2.84
CA ALA A 16 -31.12 -1.81 1.88
C ALA A 16 -31.25 -0.29 1.66
N SER A 17 -31.04 0.49 2.70
CA SER A 17 -30.88 1.95 2.62
C SER A 17 -30.39 2.47 3.98
N THR A 18 -29.08 2.39 4.22
CA THR A 18 -28.26 3.13 5.24
C THR A 18 -26.88 2.49 5.52
N ALA A 19 -26.33 1.66 4.64
CA ALA A 19 -25.02 1.02 4.85
C ALA A 19 -24.07 1.17 3.64
N GLY A 20 -23.65 2.40 3.35
CA GLY A 20 -22.72 2.70 2.24
C GLY A 20 -21.24 2.77 2.62
N PHE A 21 -20.90 2.75 3.91
CA PHE A 21 -19.51 2.70 4.40
C PHE A 21 -19.28 1.64 5.49
N ALA A 22 -20.33 0.91 5.90
CA ALA A 22 -20.19 -0.27 6.76
C ALA A 22 -20.05 -1.58 5.95
N ALA A 23 -20.45 -1.59 4.67
CA ALA A 23 -20.48 -2.82 3.86
C ALA A 23 -19.12 -3.27 3.29
N ALA A 24 -18.06 -2.46 3.44
CA ALA A 24 -16.68 -2.92 3.24
C ALA A 24 -16.02 -3.42 4.54
N ALA A 25 -16.68 -3.23 5.70
CA ALA A 25 -16.18 -3.66 7.00
C ALA A 25 -16.93 -4.90 7.56
N ASP A 26 -18.20 -5.12 7.18
CA ASP A 26 -19.01 -6.24 7.71
C ASP A 26 -19.26 -7.41 6.73
N ALA A 27 -18.82 -7.33 5.47
CA ALA A 27 -18.94 -8.45 4.53
C ALA A 27 -17.78 -9.47 4.62
N ASP A 28 -16.75 -9.17 5.42
CA ASP A 28 -15.49 -9.92 5.45
C ASP A 28 -15.04 -10.35 6.86
N ALA A 29 -15.90 -10.22 7.88
CA ALA A 29 -15.60 -10.71 9.23
C ALA A 29 -15.39 -12.24 9.27
N ASP A 30 -16.00 -12.96 8.31
CA ASP A 30 -15.84 -14.41 8.10
C ASP A 30 -15.03 -14.76 6.84
N ALA A 31 -14.43 -13.78 6.15
CA ALA A 31 -13.64 -14.06 4.97
C ALA A 31 -12.25 -14.56 5.35
N VAL A 32 -12.00 -15.80 4.93
CA VAL A 32 -10.69 -16.45 4.89
C VAL A 32 -9.71 -15.47 4.27
N PRO A 33 -8.52 -15.22 4.88
CA PRO A 33 -7.48 -14.45 4.21
C PRO A 33 -7.29 -15.03 2.81
N VAL A 34 -7.32 -14.16 1.78
CA VAL A 34 -6.98 -14.57 0.43
C VAL A 34 -5.53 -15.03 0.47
N VAL A 35 -5.31 -16.34 0.53
CA VAL A 35 -3.95 -16.90 0.52
C VAL A 35 -3.39 -16.67 -0.88
N LYS A 36 -2.43 -15.75 -1.00
CA LYS A 36 -1.75 -15.44 -2.26
C LYS A 36 -0.96 -16.67 -2.72
N ASP A 37 -0.99 -16.95 -4.03
CA ASP A 37 -0.19 -18.01 -4.65
C ASP A 37 1.33 -17.72 -4.53
N ASP A 38 2.13 -18.77 -4.71
CA ASP A 38 3.60 -18.84 -4.47
C ASP A 38 4.36 -17.49 -4.56
N VAL A 39 4.84 -17.03 -3.39
CA VAL A 39 5.60 -15.78 -3.19
C VAL A 39 7.01 -15.85 -3.80
N VAL A 40 7.49 -17.04 -4.16
CA VAL A 40 8.84 -17.29 -4.67
C VAL A 40 8.77 -17.75 -6.13
N VAL A 41 9.69 -17.24 -6.97
CA VAL A 41 9.90 -17.74 -8.33
C VAL A 41 10.74 -19.03 -8.23
N PRO A 42 10.20 -20.21 -8.60
CA PRO A 42 10.91 -21.47 -8.43
C PRO A 42 12.26 -21.48 -9.14
N GLY A 43 13.28 -22.04 -8.48
CA GLY A 43 14.62 -22.26 -9.06
C GLY A 43 15.35 -20.97 -9.49
N THR A 44 14.95 -19.80 -9.00
CA THR A 44 15.55 -18.53 -9.40
C THR A 44 16.15 -17.82 -8.18
N TYR A 45 17.39 -17.34 -8.33
CA TYR A 45 18.19 -16.84 -7.22
C TYR A 45 18.94 -15.54 -7.56
N ILE A 46 19.00 -14.65 -6.58
CA ILE A 46 19.93 -13.52 -6.52
C ILE A 46 21.13 -13.95 -5.70
N VAL A 47 22.34 -13.71 -6.20
CA VAL A 47 23.59 -14.02 -5.50
C VAL A 47 24.43 -12.76 -5.37
N GLU A 48 24.97 -12.52 -4.18
CA GLU A 48 26.00 -11.52 -3.93
C GLU A 48 27.38 -12.19 -3.84
N PHE A 49 28.39 -11.56 -4.44
CA PHE A 49 29.77 -12.05 -4.45
C PHE A 49 30.65 -11.38 -3.40
N ASP A 50 31.70 -12.09 -2.98
CA ASP A 50 32.82 -11.51 -2.24
C ASP A 50 33.79 -10.79 -3.20
N GLY A 51 33.75 -9.46 -3.20
CA GLY A 51 34.64 -8.61 -4.00
C GLY A 51 34.23 -8.45 -5.48
N GLU A 52 35.13 -7.92 -6.31
CA GLU A 52 34.87 -7.75 -7.76
C GLU A 52 35.09 -9.08 -8.49
N GLN A 53 34.00 -9.78 -8.78
CA GLN A 53 34.04 -11.07 -9.48
C GLN A 53 33.03 -11.13 -10.63
N ASP A 54 33.43 -11.83 -11.69
CA ASP A 54 32.59 -12.13 -12.85
C ASP A 54 31.66 -13.32 -12.53
N PRO A 55 30.32 -13.19 -12.67
CA PRO A 55 29.38 -14.29 -12.47
C PRO A 55 29.68 -15.52 -13.33
N ALA A 56 30.38 -15.37 -14.46
CA ALA A 56 30.77 -16.50 -15.31
C ALA A 56 31.55 -17.58 -14.55
N ALA A 57 32.42 -17.20 -13.61
CA ALA A 57 33.18 -18.16 -12.81
C ALA A 57 32.27 -19.00 -11.90
N LEU A 58 31.28 -18.38 -11.26
CA LEU A 58 30.28 -19.11 -10.47
C LEU A 58 29.48 -20.06 -11.38
N TYR A 59 29.07 -19.59 -12.56
CA TYR A 59 28.28 -20.42 -13.48
C TYR A 59 29.05 -21.65 -13.96
N GLU A 60 30.35 -21.52 -14.23
CA GLU A 60 31.20 -22.67 -14.55
C GLU A 60 31.37 -23.63 -13.36
N GLU A 61 31.54 -23.12 -12.13
CA GLU A 61 31.59 -23.94 -10.92
C GLU A 61 30.26 -24.70 -10.69
N LEU A 62 29.11 -24.07 -10.96
CA LEU A 62 27.79 -24.70 -10.84
C LEU A 62 27.51 -25.69 -11.98
N ARG A 63 27.94 -25.41 -13.21
CA ARG A 63 27.84 -26.35 -14.34
C ARG A 63 28.72 -27.57 -14.17
N ALA A 64 29.94 -27.41 -13.62
CA ALA A 64 30.82 -28.52 -13.26
C ALA A 64 30.19 -29.44 -12.20
N ASP A 65 29.34 -28.85 -11.37
CA ASP A 65 28.49 -29.50 -10.39
C ASP A 65 27.25 -30.18 -11.01
N GLY A 66 27.02 -30.05 -12.31
CA GLY A 66 25.86 -30.62 -13.01
C GLY A 66 24.60 -29.75 -12.98
N ILE A 67 24.68 -28.53 -12.44
CA ILE A 67 23.55 -27.59 -12.38
C ILE A 67 23.51 -26.81 -13.69
N ALA A 68 22.43 -26.96 -14.46
CA ALA A 68 22.23 -26.13 -15.65
C ALA A 68 21.78 -24.73 -15.23
N ILE A 69 22.45 -23.71 -15.76
CA ILE A 69 22.27 -22.31 -15.36
C ILE A 69 21.83 -21.50 -16.57
N LYS A 70 20.73 -20.77 -16.41
CA LYS A 70 20.26 -19.75 -17.33
C LYS A 70 20.41 -18.37 -16.67
N PRO A 71 21.42 -17.58 -17.07
CA PRO A 71 21.60 -16.21 -16.57
C PRO A 71 20.36 -15.36 -16.82
N ARG A 72 20.07 -14.44 -15.89
CA ARG A 72 18.94 -13.50 -15.97
C ARG A 72 19.42 -12.05 -15.94
N LEU A 73 20.06 -11.63 -14.86
CA LEU A 73 20.53 -10.24 -14.67
C LEU A 73 22.00 -10.22 -14.21
N ASP A 74 22.76 -9.26 -14.74
CA ASP A 74 24.13 -8.98 -14.34
C ASP A 74 24.14 -7.76 -13.39
N LEU A 75 24.21 -8.00 -12.08
CA LEU A 75 24.00 -6.98 -11.04
C LEU A 75 25.34 -6.38 -10.59
N LYS A 76 25.98 -5.63 -11.48
CA LYS A 76 27.32 -5.04 -11.28
C LYS A 76 27.26 -3.56 -10.95
N TYR A 77 26.90 -3.23 -9.72
CA TYR A 77 26.75 -1.87 -9.22
C TYR A 77 27.84 -1.47 -8.24
N ARG A 78 27.95 -0.17 -7.93
CA ARG A 78 28.96 0.34 -6.98
C ARG A 78 28.83 -0.27 -5.58
N LEU A 79 27.59 -0.46 -5.10
CA LEU A 79 27.29 -0.97 -3.75
C LEU A 79 26.89 -2.45 -3.71
N PHE A 80 26.82 -3.11 -4.87
CA PHE A 80 26.43 -4.51 -4.98
C PHE A 80 27.10 -5.18 -6.17
N LYS A 81 27.77 -6.29 -5.92
CA LYS A 81 28.36 -7.14 -6.94
C LYS A 81 27.66 -8.49 -6.87
N GLY A 82 26.91 -8.82 -7.89
CA GLY A 82 26.11 -10.03 -7.89
C GLY A 82 25.56 -10.37 -9.25
N ALA A 83 24.68 -11.35 -9.28
CA ALA A 83 23.92 -11.71 -10.46
C ALA A 83 22.61 -12.39 -10.07
N SER A 84 21.66 -12.42 -11.00
CA SER A 84 20.49 -13.27 -10.93
C SER A 84 20.53 -14.33 -12.03
N PHE A 85 20.07 -15.54 -11.71
CA PHE A 85 19.98 -16.65 -12.64
C PHE A 85 18.90 -17.64 -12.22
N SER A 86 18.38 -18.40 -13.18
CA SER A 86 17.57 -19.58 -12.92
C SER A 86 18.38 -20.85 -13.12
N VAL A 87 18.04 -21.89 -12.36
CA VAL A 87 18.53 -23.25 -12.59
C VAL A 87 17.54 -24.02 -13.45
N ASP A 88 18.01 -24.60 -14.55
CA ASP A 88 17.23 -25.49 -15.41
C ASP A 88 17.38 -26.94 -14.90
N GLY A 89 16.27 -27.66 -14.78
CA GLY A 89 16.26 -29.11 -14.53
C GLY A 89 15.51 -29.55 -13.28
N ASP A 90 15.29 -30.86 -13.16
CA ASP A 90 14.63 -31.55 -12.05
C ASP A 90 15.44 -31.54 -10.73
N GLU A 91 16.40 -30.61 -10.57
CA GLU A 91 17.29 -30.55 -9.39
C GLU A 91 16.74 -29.68 -8.24
N LYS A 92 17.06 -30.13 -7.01
CA LYS A 92 16.38 -29.80 -5.76
C LYS A 92 16.65 -28.35 -5.29
N PRO A 93 15.64 -27.51 -5.00
CA PRO A 93 15.84 -26.13 -4.53
C PRO A 93 16.73 -25.98 -3.29
N GLU A 94 16.59 -26.85 -2.29
CA GLU A 94 17.40 -26.80 -1.05
C GLU A 94 18.86 -27.21 -1.26
N ILE A 95 19.08 -28.22 -2.11
CA ILE A 95 20.43 -28.65 -2.48
C ILE A 95 21.06 -27.57 -3.35
N THR A 96 20.30 -26.95 -4.25
CA THR A 96 20.75 -25.84 -5.09
C THR A 96 21.17 -24.65 -4.24
N THR A 97 20.36 -24.17 -3.30
CA THR A 97 20.75 -23.04 -2.43
C THR A 97 21.99 -23.37 -1.60
N SER A 98 22.04 -24.54 -0.95
CA SER A 98 23.22 -24.95 -0.15
C SER A 98 24.48 -25.11 -1.01
N ARG A 99 24.36 -25.64 -2.23
CA ARG A 99 25.47 -25.76 -3.19
C ARG A 99 25.93 -24.41 -3.73
N ILE A 100 25.02 -23.47 -3.95
CA ILE A 100 25.37 -22.10 -4.33
C ILE A 100 26.08 -21.42 -3.16
N SER A 101 25.52 -21.44 -1.96
CA SER A 101 26.09 -20.79 -0.77
C SER A 101 27.41 -21.39 -0.31
N SER A 102 27.70 -22.65 -0.63
CA SER A 102 28.98 -23.30 -0.29
C SER A 102 30.11 -22.98 -1.28
N LYS A 103 29.84 -22.26 -2.37
CA LYS A 103 30.89 -21.80 -3.28
C LYS A 103 31.70 -20.69 -2.60
N LEU A 104 33.03 -20.75 -2.76
CA LEU A 104 33.99 -19.89 -2.06
C LEU A 104 33.76 -18.37 -2.28
N ARG A 105 33.04 -18.02 -3.35
CA ARG A 105 32.88 -16.65 -3.86
C ARG A 105 31.50 -16.07 -3.55
N VAL A 106 30.60 -16.84 -2.94
CA VAL A 106 29.22 -16.46 -2.67
C VAL A 106 29.10 -15.95 -1.24
N LYS A 107 28.75 -14.67 -1.12
CA LYS A 107 28.56 -13.99 0.16
C LYS A 107 27.14 -14.18 0.69
N ASN A 108 26.14 -14.03 -0.19
CA ASN A 108 24.72 -14.18 0.14
C ASN A 108 23.96 -14.78 -1.05
N VAL A 109 22.88 -15.49 -0.74
CA VAL A 109 21.94 -16.05 -1.72
C VAL A 109 20.52 -15.76 -1.24
N TRP A 110 19.70 -15.22 -2.13
CA TRP A 110 18.27 -15.01 -1.89
C TRP A 110 17.47 -15.68 -3.01
N PRO A 111 16.37 -16.37 -2.72
CA PRO A 111 15.44 -16.71 -3.78
C PRO A 111 14.77 -15.45 -4.32
N VAL A 112 14.44 -15.48 -5.61
CA VAL A 112 13.69 -14.39 -6.23
C VAL A 112 12.24 -14.45 -5.76
N ARG A 113 11.73 -13.33 -5.26
CA ARG A 113 10.34 -13.18 -4.80
C ARG A 113 9.51 -12.55 -5.89
N LYS A 114 8.24 -12.96 -6.01
CA LYS A 114 7.23 -12.29 -6.83
C LYS A 114 6.61 -11.16 -6.02
N ILE A 115 6.46 -10.02 -6.67
CA ILE A 115 5.87 -8.83 -6.08
C ILE A 115 4.79 -8.35 -7.04
N GLN A 116 3.58 -8.19 -6.52
CA GLN A 116 2.50 -7.59 -7.29
C GLN A 116 2.46 -6.10 -6.97
N MET A 117 2.57 -5.28 -8.01
CA MET A 117 2.31 -3.85 -7.93
C MET A 117 0.87 -3.64 -7.45
N PRO A 118 0.60 -2.59 -6.65
CA PRO A 118 -0.74 -2.30 -6.18
C PRO A 118 -1.72 -2.22 -7.36
N LYS A 119 -2.82 -2.99 -7.27
CA LYS A 119 -3.92 -2.81 -8.19
C LYS A 119 -4.55 -1.45 -7.91
N VAL A 120 -4.70 -0.66 -8.96
CA VAL A 120 -5.31 0.67 -8.84
C VAL A 120 -6.81 0.53 -8.60
N GLU A 121 -7.27 1.09 -7.48
CA GLU A 121 -8.68 1.13 -7.08
C GLU A 121 -9.15 2.58 -7.02
N PRO A 122 -9.50 3.17 -8.18
CA PRO A 122 -9.73 4.60 -8.26
C PRO A 122 -10.89 5.04 -7.38
N VAL A 123 -10.68 6.17 -6.72
CA VAL A 123 -11.76 6.95 -6.12
C VAL A 123 -12.58 7.61 -7.23
N SER A 124 -11.90 8.12 -8.26
CA SER A 124 -12.50 8.72 -9.44
C SER A 124 -11.49 8.74 -10.58
N VAL A 125 -11.93 8.58 -11.83
CA VAL A 125 -11.11 8.65 -13.04
C VAL A 125 -11.73 9.68 -13.97
N GLY A 126 -10.92 10.45 -14.68
CA GLY A 126 -11.42 11.34 -15.72
C GLY A 126 -12.14 10.52 -16.81
N PRO A 127 -13.29 10.97 -17.35
CA PRO A 127 -13.88 10.36 -18.53
C PRO A 127 -12.86 10.28 -19.69
N ASN A 128 -12.86 9.15 -20.41
CA ASN A 128 -12.05 8.97 -21.62
C ASN A 128 -12.51 9.96 -22.69
N GLY A 129 -11.75 11.05 -22.85
CA GLY A 129 -12.04 12.10 -23.81
C GLY A 129 -10.79 12.82 -24.31
N THR A 130 -10.60 12.80 -25.63
CA THR A 130 -9.55 13.51 -26.34
C THR A 130 -10.03 14.90 -26.74
N THR A 131 -10.31 15.78 -25.78
CA THR A 131 -10.47 17.20 -26.15
C THR A 131 -9.09 17.82 -26.34
N THR A 132 -8.72 18.01 -27.61
CA THR A 132 -7.72 18.96 -28.07
C THR A 132 -8.46 20.25 -28.41
N ASP A 133 -8.62 21.20 -27.48
CA ASP A 133 -9.29 22.46 -27.83
C ASP A 133 -8.66 23.68 -27.18
N ASP A 134 -8.43 24.71 -28.00
CA ASP A 134 -7.87 26.01 -27.62
C ASP A 134 -8.71 26.75 -26.56
N ALA A 135 -9.98 26.40 -26.41
CA ALA A 135 -10.85 26.86 -25.33
C ALA A 135 -10.38 26.41 -23.93
N LEU A 136 -9.67 25.28 -23.86
CA LEU A 136 -9.05 24.78 -22.63
C LEU A 136 -7.95 25.73 -22.16
N LEU A 137 -7.12 26.22 -23.09
CA LEU A 137 -6.04 27.18 -22.85
C LEU A 137 -6.57 28.56 -22.41
N GLU A 138 -7.76 28.96 -22.88
CA GLU A 138 -8.42 30.20 -22.44
C GLU A 138 -9.01 30.05 -21.01
N SER A 139 -9.61 28.89 -20.68
CA SER A 139 -10.06 28.59 -19.29
C SER A 139 -8.89 28.44 -18.29
N ILE A 140 -7.70 28.09 -18.80
CA ILE A 140 -6.44 28.06 -18.04
C ILE A 140 -6.00 29.49 -17.73
N ARG A 141 -6.15 30.44 -18.68
CA ARG A 141 -5.84 31.86 -18.47
C ARG A 141 -6.80 32.56 -17.50
N GLU A 142 -8.07 32.18 -17.47
CA GLU A 142 -9.04 32.75 -16.53
C GLU A 142 -8.84 32.25 -15.08
N ARG A 143 -8.36 30.99 -14.90
CA ARG A 143 -7.96 30.46 -13.58
C ARG A 143 -6.58 30.93 -13.12
N ARG A 144 -5.68 31.24 -14.06
CA ARG A 144 -4.34 31.81 -13.84
C ARG A 144 -4.38 33.13 -13.05
N ASP A 145 -5.43 33.93 -13.25
CA ASP A 145 -5.54 35.24 -12.59
C ASP A 145 -6.24 35.16 -11.21
N ALA A 146 -6.76 33.98 -10.83
CA ALA A 146 -7.52 33.78 -9.58
C ALA A 146 -6.75 33.09 -8.45
N VAL A 147 -5.59 32.45 -8.67
CA VAL A 147 -4.86 31.77 -7.59
C VAL A 147 -3.34 31.92 -7.74
N SER A 148 -2.80 33.01 -7.19
CA SER A 148 -1.35 33.19 -6.97
C SER A 148 -0.81 32.43 -5.75
N LYS A 149 -1.64 31.60 -5.10
CA LYS A 149 -1.32 30.89 -3.84
C LYS A 149 -1.66 29.41 -3.96
N ASP A 150 -0.71 28.53 -3.70
CA ASP A 150 -0.97 27.10 -3.66
C ASP A 150 -2.06 26.75 -2.63
N THR A 151 -3.24 26.32 -3.10
CA THR A 151 -4.40 26.02 -2.25
C THR A 151 -4.75 24.54 -2.19
N TYR A 152 -3.89 23.64 -2.68
CA TYR A 152 -4.21 22.21 -2.64
C TYR A 152 -4.23 21.74 -1.20
N SER A 153 -5.30 21.06 -0.81
CA SER A 153 -5.51 20.61 0.56
C SER A 153 -4.35 19.75 1.08
N THR A 154 -3.75 18.92 0.21
CA THR A 154 -2.57 18.11 0.50
C THR A 154 -1.32 18.97 0.76
N HIS A 155 -1.15 20.06 0.01
CA HIS A 155 -0.04 21.00 0.21
C HIS A 155 -0.24 21.83 1.47
N VAL A 156 -1.44 22.34 1.71
CA VAL A 156 -1.79 23.13 2.89
C VAL A 156 -1.66 22.32 4.18
N MET A 157 -2.19 21.09 4.23
CA MET A 157 -2.14 20.26 5.44
C MET A 157 -0.71 19.82 5.81
N SER A 158 0.22 19.84 4.84
CA SER A 158 1.63 19.48 4.99
C SER A 158 2.59 20.68 4.94
N GLN A 159 2.06 21.90 4.82
CA GLN A 159 2.82 23.15 4.73
C GLN A 159 3.73 23.29 3.48
N VAL A 160 3.49 22.50 2.42
CA VAL A 160 4.18 22.63 1.13
C VAL A 160 3.85 23.97 0.48
N ASP A 161 2.60 24.41 0.60
CA ASP A 161 2.08 25.69 0.09
C ASP A 161 2.97 26.88 0.49
N LYS A 162 3.46 26.89 1.74
CA LYS A 162 4.33 27.96 2.25
C LYS A 162 5.71 27.96 1.59
N LEU A 163 6.29 26.78 1.33
CA LEU A 163 7.58 26.67 0.63
C LEU A 163 7.43 27.08 -0.84
N ARG A 164 6.31 26.72 -1.46
CA ARG A 164 5.96 27.12 -2.83
C ARG A 164 5.77 28.63 -2.94
N GLU A 165 5.05 29.25 -2.00
CA GLU A 165 4.90 30.72 -1.91
C GLU A 165 6.26 31.43 -1.73
N ALA A 166 7.21 30.80 -1.02
CA ALA A 166 8.57 31.30 -0.87
C ALA A 166 9.49 31.03 -2.09
N GLY A 167 9.00 30.37 -3.14
CA GLY A 167 9.73 30.13 -4.39
C GLY A 167 10.60 28.87 -4.41
N PHE A 168 10.44 27.96 -3.45
CA PHE A 168 11.11 26.66 -3.46
C PHE A 168 10.32 25.66 -4.31
N THR A 169 11.02 24.97 -5.20
CA THR A 169 10.40 24.17 -6.26
C THR A 169 11.04 22.81 -6.49
N GLY A 170 12.09 22.48 -5.74
CA GLY A 170 12.90 21.28 -5.93
C GLY A 170 13.95 21.43 -7.02
N LYS A 171 14.08 22.62 -7.60
CA LYS A 171 15.05 22.91 -8.66
C LYS A 171 16.47 22.48 -8.28
N GLY A 172 17.08 21.70 -9.17
CA GLY A 172 18.44 21.18 -9.01
C GLY A 172 18.55 19.88 -8.21
N ILE A 173 17.42 19.31 -7.77
CA ILE A 173 17.35 18.01 -7.12
C ILE A 173 16.84 16.97 -8.13
N LYS A 174 17.44 15.77 -8.10
CA LYS A 174 17.02 14.61 -8.88
C LYS A 174 16.26 13.61 -8.02
N ILE A 175 15.08 13.21 -8.45
CA ILE A 175 14.31 12.15 -7.80
C ILE A 175 14.13 10.99 -8.79
N ALA A 176 14.52 9.78 -8.41
CA ALA A 176 14.15 8.58 -9.14
C ALA A 176 12.91 7.93 -8.55
N ILE A 177 12.02 7.45 -9.41
CA ILE A 177 10.92 6.56 -9.04
C ILE A 177 11.18 5.15 -9.57
N VAL A 178 10.97 4.15 -8.72
CA VAL A 178 10.98 2.73 -9.06
C VAL A 178 9.54 2.23 -9.03
N ASP A 179 8.93 2.10 -10.21
CA ASP A 179 7.47 1.92 -10.36
C ASP A 179 7.12 1.24 -11.70
N THR A 180 5.88 1.37 -12.19
CA THR A 180 5.40 0.74 -13.45
C THR A 180 5.83 1.45 -14.73
N GLY A 181 6.66 2.49 -14.61
CA GLY A 181 7.02 3.41 -15.69
C GLY A 181 6.20 4.70 -15.64
N VAL A 182 6.38 5.57 -16.63
CA VAL A 182 5.74 6.90 -16.69
C VAL A 182 5.25 7.19 -18.09
N ASP A 183 3.97 7.56 -18.22
CA ASP A 183 3.45 8.18 -19.44
C ASP A 183 3.96 9.63 -19.54
N TYR A 184 5.23 9.80 -19.87
CA TYR A 184 5.88 11.11 -19.96
C TYR A 184 5.31 11.97 -21.10
N ARG A 185 4.50 11.39 -22.00
CA ARG A 185 3.76 12.12 -23.04
C ARG A 185 2.69 13.03 -22.43
N HIS A 186 2.31 12.78 -21.19
CA HIS A 186 1.35 13.61 -20.46
C HIS A 186 1.84 15.07 -20.36
N PRO A 187 1.07 16.09 -20.80
CA PRO A 187 1.48 17.50 -20.78
C PRO A 187 1.81 18.02 -19.38
N ALA A 188 1.07 17.59 -18.36
CA ALA A 188 1.38 17.93 -16.97
C ALA A 188 2.71 17.31 -16.48
N LEU A 189 3.34 16.40 -17.24
CA LEU A 189 4.67 15.85 -16.96
C LEU A 189 5.74 16.40 -17.91
N GLY A 190 5.42 17.43 -18.70
CA GLY A 190 6.33 18.06 -19.65
C GLY A 190 6.27 17.52 -21.08
N GLY A 191 5.48 16.47 -21.34
CA GLY A 191 5.16 16.01 -22.70
C GLY A 191 6.32 15.38 -23.48
N GLY A 192 7.33 14.85 -22.80
CA GLY A 192 8.45 14.15 -23.44
C GLY A 192 9.43 13.55 -22.43
N PHE A 193 10.41 12.81 -22.95
CA PHE A 193 11.42 12.08 -22.18
C PHE A 193 12.83 12.42 -22.66
N GLY A 194 13.77 12.45 -21.72
CA GLY A 194 15.20 12.64 -22.01
C GLY A 194 15.68 14.07 -21.74
N GLU A 195 16.87 14.39 -22.27
CA GLU A 195 17.53 15.67 -22.04
C GLU A 195 16.61 16.86 -22.42
N GLY A 196 16.40 17.77 -21.46
CA GLY A 196 15.56 18.96 -21.64
C GLY A 196 14.09 18.78 -21.23
N TYR A 197 13.66 17.56 -20.89
CA TYR A 197 12.34 17.29 -20.32
C TYR A 197 12.41 17.10 -18.79
N PRO A 198 11.30 17.32 -18.06
CA PRO A 198 11.24 17.05 -16.63
C PRO A 198 11.50 15.58 -16.28
N VAL A 199 10.95 14.64 -17.06
CA VAL A 199 11.29 13.21 -17.00
C VAL A 199 12.53 12.99 -17.88
N ALA A 200 13.71 13.02 -17.27
CA ALA A 200 14.95 13.26 -18.00
C ALA A 200 15.81 12.01 -18.23
N TYR A 201 15.63 10.98 -17.41
CA TYR A 201 16.41 9.74 -17.46
C TYR A 201 15.58 8.58 -16.92
N GLY A 202 16.04 7.36 -17.13
CA GLY A 202 15.29 6.18 -16.73
C GLY A 202 15.67 4.95 -17.54
N TYR A 203 15.01 3.84 -17.23
CA TYR A 203 15.20 2.57 -17.92
C TYR A 203 13.98 1.68 -17.73
N ASP A 204 13.61 0.92 -18.77
CA ASP A 204 12.65 -0.17 -18.67
C ASP A 204 13.38 -1.49 -18.45
N LEU A 205 13.23 -2.05 -17.24
CA LEU A 205 13.86 -3.31 -16.86
C LEU A 205 13.09 -4.54 -17.34
N TYR A 206 11.87 -4.37 -17.84
CA TYR A 206 10.95 -5.46 -18.13
C TYR A 206 10.54 -5.52 -19.61
N GLY A 207 10.11 -4.40 -20.19
CA GLY A 207 9.62 -4.26 -21.56
C GLY A 207 8.10 -4.11 -21.68
N ASP A 208 7.62 -3.81 -22.90
CA ASP A 208 6.22 -3.46 -23.19
C ASP A 208 5.28 -4.64 -23.51
N ALA A 209 5.80 -5.85 -23.70
CA ALA A 209 5.00 -6.97 -24.20
C ALA A 209 4.50 -7.90 -23.07
N GLY A 210 3.17 -7.99 -22.90
CA GLY A 210 2.49 -8.93 -21.98
C GLY A 210 2.55 -10.42 -22.36
N SER A 211 3.68 -10.89 -22.91
CA SER A 211 3.84 -12.27 -23.43
C SER A 211 4.94 -13.09 -22.76
N GLY A 212 5.52 -12.61 -21.65
CA GLY A 212 6.47 -13.36 -20.83
C GLY A 212 7.91 -13.41 -21.35
N SER A 213 8.27 -12.59 -22.35
CA SER A 213 9.65 -12.36 -22.77
C SER A 213 10.10 -10.98 -22.31
N LEU A 214 11.18 -10.92 -21.51
CA LEU A 214 11.81 -9.67 -21.10
C LEU A 214 12.40 -8.96 -22.32
N THR A 215 12.03 -7.71 -22.55
CA THR A 215 12.61 -6.84 -23.57
C THR A 215 13.01 -5.50 -22.95
N PRO A 216 14.03 -5.47 -22.07
CA PRO A 216 14.47 -4.23 -21.43
C PRO A 216 15.03 -3.26 -22.47
N ASP A 217 14.77 -1.97 -22.29
CA ASP A 217 15.26 -0.89 -23.14
C ASP A 217 15.34 0.45 -22.38
N ASP A 218 15.77 1.50 -23.08
CA ASP A 218 15.99 2.83 -22.50
C ASP A 218 14.68 3.67 -22.41
N ASP A 219 13.51 3.10 -22.71
CA ASP A 219 12.23 3.82 -22.77
C ASP A 219 11.27 3.37 -21.63
N PRO A 220 11.22 4.09 -20.49
CA PRO A 220 10.40 3.72 -19.34
C PRO A 220 8.91 4.07 -19.51
N LEU A 221 8.41 4.10 -20.74
CA LEU A 221 7.03 4.48 -21.05
C LEU A 221 6.05 3.47 -20.43
N ASP A 222 5.00 3.99 -19.79
CA ASP A 222 3.88 3.21 -19.27
C ASP A 222 2.58 3.67 -19.94
N THR A 223 1.99 2.81 -20.76
CA THR A 223 0.70 3.08 -21.44
C THR A 223 -0.40 2.11 -21.03
N CYS A 224 -0.20 1.31 -19.98
CA CYS A 224 -1.13 0.23 -19.66
C CYS A 224 -1.41 0.04 -18.16
N GLN A 225 -0.45 0.33 -17.28
CA GLN A 225 -0.67 0.19 -15.84
C GLN A 225 -1.07 1.55 -15.24
N GLY A 226 -0.21 2.57 -15.35
CA GLY A 226 -0.49 3.97 -15.02
C GLY A 226 -0.13 4.43 -13.61
N HIS A 227 0.18 3.51 -12.69
CA HIS A 227 0.50 3.82 -11.31
C HIS A 227 1.74 4.71 -11.20
N GLY A 228 2.82 4.42 -11.93
CA GLY A 228 4.01 5.26 -11.94
C GLY A 228 3.77 6.65 -12.55
N THR A 229 2.85 6.78 -13.51
CA THR A 229 2.36 8.09 -14.01
C THR A 229 1.66 8.89 -12.92
N HIS A 230 0.85 8.24 -12.08
CA HIS A 230 0.20 8.88 -10.92
C HIS A 230 1.21 9.35 -9.88
N VAL A 231 2.17 8.48 -9.56
CA VAL A 231 3.30 8.78 -8.67
C VAL A 231 4.11 9.97 -9.17
N ALA A 232 4.45 10.02 -10.47
CA ALA A 232 5.20 11.12 -11.08
C ALA A 232 4.48 12.47 -10.94
N GLY A 233 3.15 12.51 -11.14
CA GLY A 233 2.36 13.74 -11.00
C GLY A 233 2.33 14.29 -9.59
N ILE A 234 2.32 13.44 -8.56
CA ILE A 234 2.38 13.87 -7.15
C ILE A 234 3.69 14.60 -6.87
N ILE A 235 4.79 14.12 -7.45
CA ILE A 235 6.10 14.76 -7.29
C ILE A 235 6.13 16.07 -8.08
N MET A 236 5.83 16.02 -9.38
CA MET A 236 6.29 17.07 -10.29
C MET A 236 5.24 17.58 -11.29
N ALA A 237 3.94 17.28 -11.14
CA ALA A 237 2.95 17.79 -12.08
C ALA A 237 3.10 19.30 -12.29
N GLN A 238 3.25 19.69 -13.55
CA GLN A 238 3.28 21.06 -14.02
C GLN A 238 1.86 21.65 -13.99
N GLU A 239 1.78 22.97 -14.11
CA GLU A 239 0.50 23.66 -14.31
C GLU A 239 -0.31 23.01 -15.43
N ASN A 240 -1.60 22.77 -15.17
CA ASN A 240 -2.45 22.00 -16.07
C ASN A 240 -3.92 22.44 -16.00
N GLU A 241 -4.76 21.80 -16.82
CA GLU A 241 -6.17 22.13 -16.98
C GLU A 241 -7.04 21.91 -15.74
N LEU A 242 -6.60 21.11 -14.78
CA LEU A 242 -7.31 20.93 -13.51
C LEU A 242 -6.82 21.92 -12.46
N GLY A 243 -5.73 22.63 -12.76
CA GLY A 243 -5.13 23.61 -11.88
C GLY A 243 -4.62 22.97 -10.61
N PHE A 244 -4.06 21.74 -10.65
CA PHE A 244 -3.22 21.18 -9.58
C PHE A 244 -1.74 21.16 -9.99
N THR A 245 -0.80 21.07 -9.04
CA THR A 245 0.64 20.83 -9.33
C THR A 245 1.21 19.80 -8.38
N GLY A 246 2.38 19.24 -8.71
CA GLY A 246 3.13 18.39 -7.81
C GLY A 246 3.77 19.16 -6.66
N VAL A 247 4.31 18.43 -5.68
CA VAL A 247 4.99 18.99 -4.50
C VAL A 247 6.24 19.79 -4.89
N ALA A 248 7.04 19.26 -5.82
CA ALA A 248 8.33 19.80 -6.26
C ALA A 248 8.43 19.79 -7.80
N PRO A 249 7.71 20.69 -8.51
CA PRO A 249 7.59 20.66 -9.97
C PRO A 249 8.87 20.90 -10.77
N ASP A 250 9.94 21.46 -10.18
CA ASP A 250 11.19 21.71 -10.93
C ASP A 250 12.30 20.68 -10.64
N VAL A 251 11.96 19.55 -9.99
CA VAL A 251 12.90 18.43 -9.89
C VAL A 251 13.18 17.83 -11.26
N THR A 252 14.32 17.19 -11.40
CA THR A 252 14.57 16.29 -12.52
C THR A 252 14.13 14.89 -12.12
N LEU A 253 13.18 14.29 -12.84
CA LEU A 253 12.64 12.97 -12.54
C LEU A 253 13.35 11.87 -13.34
N GLY A 254 13.75 10.81 -12.65
CA GLY A 254 14.20 9.54 -13.23
C GLY A 254 13.10 8.48 -13.14
N ALA A 255 12.80 7.77 -14.23
CA ALA A 255 11.75 6.74 -14.26
C ALA A 255 12.34 5.34 -14.48
N TYR A 256 12.23 4.45 -13.49
CA TYR A 256 12.68 3.05 -13.58
C TYR A 256 11.48 2.12 -13.56
N LYS A 257 11.13 1.60 -14.74
CA LYS A 257 9.99 0.69 -14.93
C LYS A 257 10.41 -0.74 -14.58
N VAL A 258 9.70 -1.35 -13.62
CA VAL A 258 10.05 -2.68 -13.08
C VAL A 258 8.98 -3.74 -13.29
N SER A 259 7.85 -3.40 -13.91
CA SER A 259 6.74 -4.34 -14.11
C SER A 259 6.24 -4.36 -15.56
N ASP A 260 5.54 -5.44 -15.89
CA ASP A 260 4.68 -5.51 -17.07
C ASP A 260 3.32 -4.81 -16.85
N CYS A 261 2.49 -4.82 -17.88
CA CYS A 261 1.11 -4.32 -17.87
C CYS A 261 0.18 -5.09 -16.92
N ASP A 262 0.53 -6.32 -16.52
CA ASP A 262 -0.22 -7.07 -15.51
C ASP A 262 0.16 -6.64 -14.07
N GLY A 263 1.15 -5.75 -13.94
CA GLY A 263 1.61 -5.19 -12.68
C GLY A 263 2.40 -6.20 -11.86
N TYR A 264 3.13 -7.12 -12.47
CA TYR A 264 4.02 -8.04 -11.76
C TYR A 264 5.48 -7.62 -11.89
N THR A 265 6.22 -7.73 -10.78
CA THR A 265 7.66 -7.56 -10.72
C THR A 265 8.29 -8.65 -9.84
N THR A 266 9.61 -8.62 -9.71
CA THR A 266 10.36 -9.53 -8.86
C THR A 266 11.43 -8.80 -8.06
N SER A 267 11.86 -9.39 -6.94
CA SER A 267 12.88 -8.78 -6.08
C SER A 267 14.21 -8.51 -6.81
N GLU A 268 14.56 -9.29 -7.83
CA GLU A 268 15.74 -9.06 -8.67
C GLU A 268 15.65 -7.77 -9.48
N PHE A 269 14.47 -7.42 -10.00
CA PHE A 269 14.25 -6.17 -10.73
C PHE A 269 14.23 -4.95 -9.81
N LEU A 270 13.67 -5.09 -8.61
CA LEU A 270 13.76 -4.03 -7.61
C LEU A 270 15.21 -3.76 -7.23
N VAL A 271 16.00 -4.81 -6.93
CA VAL A 271 17.43 -4.67 -6.64
C VAL A 271 18.17 -3.99 -7.79
N ASP A 272 17.91 -4.39 -9.04
CA ASP A 272 18.50 -3.80 -10.22
C ASP A 272 18.14 -2.30 -10.36
N ALA A 273 16.86 -1.96 -10.29
CA ALA A 273 16.38 -0.58 -10.41
C ALA A 273 16.90 0.34 -9.31
N PHE A 274 16.94 -0.11 -8.05
CA PHE A 274 17.47 0.69 -6.95
C PHE A 274 18.93 1.07 -7.15
N TYR A 275 19.78 0.10 -7.53
CA TYR A 275 21.19 0.38 -7.74
C TYR A 275 21.46 1.15 -9.04
N ARG A 276 20.68 0.95 -10.11
CA ARG A 276 20.72 1.80 -11.31
C ARG A 276 20.41 3.24 -10.97
N ALA A 277 19.29 3.49 -10.28
CA ALA A 277 18.88 4.82 -9.84
C ALA A 277 19.97 5.52 -9.01
N TYR A 278 20.64 4.78 -8.13
CA TYR A 278 21.75 5.28 -7.35
C TYR A 278 23.00 5.60 -8.20
N ASP A 279 23.41 4.71 -9.10
CA ASP A 279 24.61 4.90 -9.93
C ASP A 279 24.41 5.93 -11.05
N ASP A 280 23.17 6.15 -11.51
CA ASP A 280 22.79 7.25 -12.40
C ASP A 280 22.77 8.63 -11.69
N GLY A 281 22.99 8.63 -10.37
CA GLY A 281 23.19 9.83 -9.56
C GLY A 281 21.89 10.52 -9.15
N SER A 282 20.86 9.74 -8.81
CA SER A 282 19.64 10.26 -8.19
C SER A 282 19.93 10.73 -6.76
N ASP A 283 19.41 11.90 -6.40
CA ASP A 283 19.60 12.48 -5.06
C ASP A 283 18.63 11.88 -4.04
N ILE A 284 17.45 11.47 -4.50
CA ILE A 284 16.39 10.82 -3.71
C ILE A 284 15.82 9.67 -4.53
N ILE A 285 15.49 8.55 -3.89
CA ILE A 285 14.80 7.42 -4.52
C ILE A 285 13.47 7.17 -3.82
N SER A 286 12.40 7.09 -4.60
CA SER A 286 11.04 6.79 -4.16
C SER A 286 10.58 5.47 -4.76
N CYS A 287 10.00 4.57 -3.95
CA CYS A 287 9.45 3.31 -4.44
C CYS A 287 8.11 2.98 -3.80
N SER A 288 7.13 2.66 -4.64
CA SER A 288 5.77 2.32 -4.23
C SER A 288 5.45 0.84 -4.51
N ALA A 289 6.45 -0.03 -4.32
CA ALA A 289 6.36 -1.47 -4.52
C ALA A 289 6.96 -2.22 -3.32
N GLY A 290 6.39 -3.38 -3.00
CA GLY A 290 6.91 -4.26 -1.96
C GLY A 290 6.01 -5.44 -1.68
N ASP A 291 6.51 -6.37 -0.86
CA ASP A 291 5.76 -7.50 -0.34
C ASP A 291 5.68 -7.45 1.19
N ASP A 292 4.60 -7.96 1.77
CA ASP A 292 4.32 -7.83 3.21
C ASP A 292 5.15 -8.76 4.12
N SER A 293 6.35 -9.15 3.69
CA SER A 293 7.26 -9.96 4.51
C SER A 293 7.83 -9.17 5.69
N GLY A 294 8.19 -7.91 5.48
CA GLY A 294 8.59 -6.98 6.54
C GLY A 294 9.93 -7.26 7.20
N TRP A 295 10.84 -7.97 6.52
CA TRP A 295 12.18 -8.30 7.03
C TRP A 295 13.25 -7.39 6.43
N ALA A 296 14.19 -6.90 7.24
CA ALA A 296 15.28 -6.03 6.78
C ALA A 296 16.38 -6.80 6.00
N THR A 297 16.37 -8.13 6.09
CA THR A 297 17.38 -9.03 5.48
C THR A 297 16.97 -9.59 4.11
N ASP A 298 15.81 -9.21 3.60
CA ASP A 298 15.41 -9.50 2.23
C ASP A 298 16.30 -8.74 1.22
N ALA A 299 16.47 -9.27 0.00
CA ALA A 299 17.43 -8.75 -0.97
C ALA A 299 17.18 -7.28 -1.32
N ALA A 300 15.92 -6.90 -1.57
CA ALA A 300 15.56 -5.52 -1.88
C ALA A 300 15.73 -4.60 -0.66
N ALA A 301 15.34 -5.05 0.54
CA ALA A 301 15.55 -4.32 1.79
C ALA A 301 17.05 -4.05 2.07
N VAL A 302 17.91 -5.04 1.82
CA VAL A 302 19.37 -4.88 1.93
C VAL A 302 19.89 -3.85 0.91
N ALA A 303 19.36 -3.86 -0.31
CA ALA A 303 19.76 -2.91 -1.35
C ALA A 303 19.44 -1.46 -0.95
N VAL A 304 18.20 -1.18 -0.56
CA VAL A 304 17.80 0.16 -0.14
C VAL A 304 18.49 0.62 1.14
N SER A 305 18.79 -0.31 2.07
CA SER A 305 19.54 0.01 3.29
C SER A 305 20.94 0.50 2.97
N ARG A 306 21.66 -0.19 2.06
CA ARG A 306 23.01 0.20 1.65
C ARG A 306 23.03 1.54 0.92
N ILE A 307 22.03 1.82 0.09
CA ILE A 307 21.90 3.10 -0.61
C ILE A 307 21.64 4.24 0.40
N ALA A 308 20.74 4.01 1.37
CA ALA A 308 20.47 4.97 2.44
C ALA A 308 21.71 5.23 3.30
N GLU A 309 22.42 4.19 3.71
CA GLU A 309 23.68 4.26 4.46
C GLU A 309 24.81 4.94 3.65
N ALA A 310 24.75 4.90 2.31
CA ALA A 310 25.66 5.62 1.42
C ALA A 310 25.27 7.10 1.22
N GLY A 311 24.23 7.59 1.91
CA GLY A 311 23.87 9.00 1.98
C GLY A 311 22.73 9.44 1.07
N VAL A 312 22.06 8.54 0.36
CA VAL A 312 20.91 8.87 -0.52
C VAL A 312 19.59 8.56 0.18
N PRO A 313 18.71 9.55 0.44
CA PRO A 313 17.36 9.28 0.92
C PRO A 313 16.61 8.26 0.06
N VAL A 314 16.20 7.15 0.70
CA VAL A 314 15.30 6.16 0.11
C VAL A 314 13.99 6.15 0.88
N LEU A 315 12.90 6.41 0.16
CA LEU A 315 11.53 6.43 0.68
C LEU A 315 10.74 5.30 0.04
N VAL A 316 10.10 4.48 0.87
CA VAL A 316 9.35 3.31 0.39
C VAL A 316 7.97 3.26 1.05
N ALA A 317 6.94 2.98 0.27
CA ALA A 317 5.59 2.79 0.76
C ALA A 317 5.54 1.65 1.78
N LEU A 318 4.92 1.88 2.94
CA LEU A 318 4.89 0.85 3.99
C LEU A 318 3.97 -0.34 3.66
N SER A 319 2.96 -0.14 2.80
CA SER A 319 1.86 -1.06 2.39
C SER A 319 0.47 -0.56 2.80
N ASN A 320 -0.56 -1.16 2.19
CA ASN A 320 -1.99 -0.86 2.35
C ASN A 320 -2.74 -1.98 3.10
N SER A 321 -2.02 -2.72 3.95
CA SER A 321 -2.51 -3.90 4.68
C SER A 321 -2.94 -3.56 6.12
N GLY A 322 -3.30 -2.30 6.39
CA GLY A 322 -3.68 -1.83 7.74
C GLY A 322 -4.87 -2.56 8.35
N ASN A 323 -5.81 -3.02 7.51
CA ASN A 323 -6.94 -3.86 7.92
C ASN A 323 -6.52 -5.21 8.51
N LEU A 324 -5.29 -5.69 8.21
CA LEU A 324 -4.76 -6.95 8.71
C LEU A 324 -4.14 -6.83 10.10
N GLY A 325 -4.10 -5.63 10.70
CA GLY A 325 -3.58 -5.35 12.03
C GLY A 325 -2.09 -4.98 12.05
N VAL A 326 -1.49 -5.01 13.24
CA VAL A 326 -0.05 -4.73 13.46
C VAL A 326 0.86 -5.73 12.74
N TRP A 327 2.13 -5.36 12.52
CA TRP A 327 3.13 -6.20 11.83
C TRP A 327 2.80 -6.44 10.35
N ALA A 328 2.51 -5.37 9.62
CA ALA A 328 2.16 -5.36 8.21
C ALA A 328 3.09 -4.44 7.38
N ALA A 329 4.30 -4.18 7.88
CA ALA A 329 5.34 -3.48 7.14
C ALA A 329 5.81 -4.31 5.94
N ALA A 330 5.93 -3.69 4.77
CA ALA A 330 6.48 -4.35 3.58
C ALA A 330 8.01 -4.32 3.53
N SER A 331 8.59 -5.30 2.83
CA SER A 331 9.93 -5.20 2.22
C SER A 331 9.77 -4.57 0.83
N PRO A 332 10.57 -3.55 0.44
CA PRO A 332 11.83 -3.13 1.06
C PRO A 332 11.70 -2.00 2.12
N ALA A 333 10.50 -1.54 2.48
CA ALA A 333 10.31 -0.47 3.47
C ALA A 333 10.86 -0.83 4.88
N SER A 334 10.99 -2.13 5.16
CA SER A 334 11.67 -2.71 6.32
C SER A 334 13.18 -2.46 6.38
N GLY A 335 13.79 -1.94 5.31
CA GLY A 335 15.22 -1.62 5.28
C GLY A 335 15.64 -0.64 6.37
N LYS A 336 16.89 -0.77 6.81
CA LYS A 336 17.52 0.11 7.81
C LYS A 336 17.83 1.47 7.20
N ALA A 337 17.69 2.52 8.00
CA ALA A 337 17.84 3.91 7.57
C ALA A 337 16.87 4.37 6.46
N VAL A 338 16.07 3.48 5.87
CA VAL A 338 15.03 3.78 4.90
C VAL A 338 13.84 4.43 5.59
N ALA A 339 13.25 5.47 4.97
CA ALA A 339 12.00 6.03 5.46
C ALA A 339 10.82 5.21 4.89
N GLY A 340 10.23 4.35 5.74
CA GLY A 340 8.95 3.72 5.41
C GLY A 340 7.83 4.74 5.58
N ILE A 341 6.99 4.93 4.56
CA ILE A 341 6.00 6.02 4.53
C ILE A 341 4.59 5.46 4.74
N GLY A 342 3.89 5.99 5.74
CA GLY A 342 2.46 5.74 5.95
C GLY A 342 1.57 6.81 5.32
N SER A 343 0.25 6.58 5.32
CA SER A 343 -0.73 7.47 4.68
C SER A 343 -1.60 8.22 5.68
N VAL A 344 -1.89 9.48 5.33
CA VAL A 344 -2.95 10.30 5.91
C VAL A 344 -3.96 10.63 4.82
N ASP A 345 -5.24 10.59 5.17
CA ASP A 345 -6.32 10.95 4.25
C ASP A 345 -6.34 12.46 4.00
N ASN A 346 -6.52 12.82 2.73
CA ASN A 346 -6.69 14.21 2.32
C ASN A 346 -7.87 14.84 3.07
N THR A 347 -7.76 16.11 3.45
CA THR A 347 -8.85 16.82 4.16
C THR A 347 -10.05 17.09 3.27
N ILE A 348 -9.87 17.03 1.95
CA ILE A 348 -10.88 17.18 0.91
C ILE A 348 -10.88 15.91 0.05
N LEU A 349 -12.04 15.53 -0.47
CA LEU A 349 -12.18 14.49 -1.48
C LEU A 349 -12.32 15.15 -2.86
N PRO A 350 -11.28 15.17 -3.71
CA PRO A 350 -11.43 15.59 -5.10
C PRO A 350 -12.27 14.56 -5.85
N SER A 351 -13.20 15.01 -6.67
CA SER A 351 -13.98 14.16 -7.56
C SER A 351 -13.84 14.66 -8.99
N LEU A 352 -13.38 13.79 -9.90
CA LEU A 352 -13.34 14.10 -11.33
C LEU A 352 -14.75 13.92 -11.89
N MET A 353 -15.28 15.01 -12.43
CA MET A 353 -16.62 15.11 -12.99
C MET A 353 -16.54 15.63 -14.42
N THR A 354 -17.62 15.40 -15.16
CA THR A 354 -17.83 16.01 -16.46
C THR A 354 -18.14 17.49 -16.28
N ARG A 355 -17.50 18.35 -17.07
CA ARG A 355 -17.78 19.79 -17.08
C ARG A 355 -19.08 20.06 -17.84
N GLY A 356 -20.01 20.74 -17.18
CA GLY A 356 -21.13 21.45 -17.81
C GLY A 356 -20.97 22.96 -17.64
N SER A 357 -21.90 23.71 -18.21
CA SER A 357 -22.04 25.15 -18.00
C SER A 357 -23.48 25.53 -17.71
N PHE A 358 -23.70 26.60 -16.96
CA PHE A 358 -25.03 27.14 -16.72
C PHE A 358 -25.03 28.66 -16.80
N SER A 359 -26.18 29.23 -17.16
CA SER A 359 -26.44 30.66 -17.06
C SER A 359 -27.62 30.90 -16.13
N ASN A 360 -27.59 32.00 -15.38
CA ASN A 360 -28.64 32.38 -14.42
C ASN A 360 -29.09 33.84 -14.61
N GLY A 361 -28.95 34.37 -15.83
CA GLY A 361 -29.25 35.77 -16.18
C GLY A 361 -28.20 36.80 -15.71
N THR A 362 -27.25 36.43 -14.84
CA THR A 362 -26.15 37.31 -14.40
C THR A 362 -24.82 37.05 -15.11
N GLY A 363 -24.63 35.85 -15.65
CA GLY A 363 -23.42 35.40 -16.33
C GLY A 363 -23.50 33.93 -16.72
N GLU A 364 -22.41 33.41 -17.28
CA GLU A 364 -22.19 31.99 -17.56
C GLU A 364 -21.13 31.44 -16.59
N TYR A 365 -21.37 30.24 -16.08
CA TYR A 365 -20.56 29.58 -15.06
C TYR A 365 -20.34 28.11 -15.43
N SER A 366 -19.24 27.51 -14.98
CA SER A 366 -19.01 26.06 -15.11
C SER A 366 -19.55 25.32 -13.89
N PHE A 367 -20.01 24.08 -14.08
CA PHE A 367 -20.34 23.16 -12.99
C PHE A 367 -19.85 21.75 -13.30
N GLY A 368 -19.67 20.94 -12.26
CA GLY A 368 -19.35 19.51 -12.38
C GLY A 368 -20.60 18.65 -12.27
N TRP A 369 -20.67 17.60 -13.09
CA TRP A 369 -21.67 16.55 -12.94
C TRP A 369 -21.10 15.17 -13.25
N ALA A 370 -21.57 14.15 -12.54
CA ALA A 370 -21.26 12.75 -12.79
C ALA A 370 -22.31 12.15 -13.74
N SER A 371 -21.86 11.58 -14.86
CA SER A 371 -22.74 10.87 -15.79
C SER A 371 -23.26 9.58 -15.17
N GLY A 372 -24.54 9.28 -15.38
CA GLY A 372 -25.15 8.00 -15.04
C GLY A 372 -25.59 7.21 -16.27
N ILE A 373 -26.42 6.20 -16.04
CA ILE A 373 -27.01 5.34 -17.09
C ILE A 373 -28.52 5.54 -17.09
N PRO A 374 -29.15 5.92 -18.23
CA PRO A 374 -28.55 6.12 -19.56
C PRO A 374 -27.60 7.31 -19.65
N ASN A 375 -26.55 7.19 -20.48
CA ASN A 375 -25.58 8.25 -20.70
C ASN A 375 -26.16 9.34 -21.61
N VAL A 376 -25.71 10.58 -21.41
CA VAL A 376 -26.00 11.69 -22.32
C VAL A 376 -25.15 11.52 -23.59
N GLU A 377 -25.80 11.33 -24.74
CA GLU A 377 -25.12 11.05 -26.03
C GLU A 377 -24.97 12.27 -26.95
N ALA A 378 -25.59 13.40 -26.61
CA ALA A 378 -25.51 14.64 -27.37
C ALA A 378 -25.47 15.85 -26.44
N ASN A 379 -24.97 16.99 -26.94
CA ASN A 379 -25.02 18.25 -26.19
C ASN A 379 -26.48 18.68 -25.99
N VAL A 380 -26.83 18.93 -24.73
CA VAL A 380 -28.14 19.37 -24.27
C VAL A 380 -28.00 20.79 -23.74
N THR A 381 -28.89 21.69 -24.16
CA THR A 381 -29.04 23.02 -23.56
C THR A 381 -30.53 23.25 -23.29
N LEU A 382 -30.92 23.24 -22.02
CA LEU A 382 -32.32 23.32 -21.60
C LEU A 382 -32.46 24.12 -20.31
N ASN A 383 -33.66 24.61 -20.03
CA ASN A 383 -33.96 25.21 -18.73
C ASN A 383 -33.88 24.15 -17.63
N LEU A 384 -33.38 24.55 -16.47
CA LEU A 384 -33.34 23.70 -15.30
C LEU A 384 -34.65 23.85 -14.52
N TRP A 385 -35.42 22.77 -14.43
CA TRP A 385 -36.55 22.71 -13.52
C TRP A 385 -36.08 22.25 -12.14
N VAL A 386 -36.16 23.15 -11.15
CA VAL A 386 -35.74 22.87 -9.78
C VAL A 386 -36.91 22.35 -8.97
N GLY A 387 -36.94 21.04 -8.71
CA GLY A 387 -38.03 20.39 -7.96
C GLY A 387 -38.04 20.72 -6.46
N GLY A 388 -36.97 21.34 -5.94
CA GLY A 388 -36.82 21.59 -4.51
C GLY A 388 -36.85 20.27 -3.72
N ASN A 389 -37.77 20.14 -2.77
CA ASN A 389 -37.95 18.92 -1.97
C ASN A 389 -38.86 17.87 -2.64
N ILE A 390 -39.31 18.08 -3.89
CA ILE A 390 -40.10 17.09 -4.62
C ILE A 390 -39.19 15.90 -4.96
N THR A 391 -39.54 14.73 -4.46
CA THR A 391 -38.75 13.49 -4.64
C THR A 391 -39.18 12.70 -5.87
N ALA A 392 -40.33 13.00 -6.47
CA ALA A 392 -40.94 12.23 -7.56
C ALA A 392 -41.21 10.74 -7.22
N CYS A 393 -41.25 10.36 -5.93
CA CYS A 393 -41.70 9.01 -5.54
C CYS A 393 -43.20 8.79 -5.75
N GLU A 394 -43.96 9.88 -5.84
CA GLU A 394 -45.38 9.90 -6.17
C GLU A 394 -45.59 10.75 -7.45
N PRO A 395 -46.71 10.56 -8.17
CA PRO A 395 -47.02 11.34 -9.36
C PRO A 395 -46.97 12.86 -9.12
N LEU A 396 -46.31 13.57 -10.04
CA LEU A 396 -46.21 15.03 -9.99
C LEU A 396 -47.56 15.70 -10.32
N ALA A 397 -47.74 16.94 -9.86
CA ALA A 397 -48.93 17.73 -10.14
C ALA A 397 -49.16 17.94 -11.65
N ASP A 398 -50.42 18.08 -12.07
CA ASP A 398 -50.83 18.16 -13.48
C ASP A 398 -50.38 19.44 -14.21
N ASP A 399 -50.02 20.48 -13.47
CA ASP A 399 -49.53 21.75 -13.99
C ASP A 399 -48.01 21.78 -14.26
N ILE A 400 -47.29 20.70 -13.93
CA ILE A 400 -45.86 20.57 -14.20
C ILE A 400 -45.63 20.01 -15.60
N ASP A 401 -44.84 20.72 -16.42
CA ASP A 401 -44.39 20.31 -17.75
C ASP A 401 -42.85 20.34 -17.81
N LEU A 402 -42.26 19.20 -18.16
CA LEU A 402 -40.82 18.97 -18.21
C LEU A 402 -40.32 18.67 -19.64
N SER A 403 -41.17 18.85 -20.65
CA SER A 403 -40.87 18.49 -22.05
C SER A 403 -39.63 19.21 -22.62
N ASP A 404 -39.38 20.45 -22.17
CA ASP A 404 -38.25 21.31 -22.57
C ASP A 404 -37.36 21.70 -21.38
N ALA A 405 -37.26 20.82 -20.37
CA ALA A 405 -36.48 21.07 -19.16
C ALA A 405 -35.62 19.87 -18.74
N VAL A 406 -34.57 20.17 -17.97
CA VAL A 406 -33.80 19.18 -17.20
C VAL A 406 -34.35 19.19 -15.79
N ALA A 407 -34.78 18.03 -15.28
CA ALA A 407 -35.33 17.94 -13.93
C ALA A 407 -34.21 17.80 -12.90
N LEU A 408 -34.15 18.70 -11.91
CA LEU A 408 -33.28 18.59 -10.74
C LEU A 408 -34.07 18.13 -9.51
N ILE A 409 -33.78 16.93 -9.02
CA ILE A 409 -34.45 16.33 -7.84
C ILE A 409 -33.45 15.64 -6.90
N PRO A 410 -33.77 15.47 -5.60
CA PRO A 410 -32.93 14.67 -4.71
C PRO A 410 -32.99 13.19 -5.13
N MET A 411 -31.86 12.50 -5.02
CA MET A 411 -31.84 11.04 -5.14
C MET A 411 -32.43 10.44 -3.85
N ASP A 412 -33.63 9.88 -3.94
CA ASP A 412 -34.44 9.44 -2.80
C ASP A 412 -34.32 7.91 -2.59
N PRO A 413 -34.62 7.37 -1.38
CA PRO A 413 -34.75 5.92 -1.14
C PRO A 413 -35.84 5.17 -1.94
N CYS A 414 -36.81 5.82 -2.60
CA CYS A 414 -37.61 5.10 -3.59
C CYS A 414 -36.72 4.66 -4.77
N GLN A 415 -37.07 3.59 -5.49
CA GLN A 415 -36.25 3.16 -6.63
C GLN A 415 -36.17 4.30 -7.66
N GLY A 416 -34.95 4.62 -8.14
CA GLY A 416 -34.74 5.71 -9.11
C GLY A 416 -35.60 5.57 -10.37
N ASP A 417 -35.92 4.33 -10.76
CA ASP A 417 -36.84 4.02 -11.87
C ASP A 417 -38.24 4.61 -11.64
N ILE A 418 -38.75 4.59 -10.40
CA ILE A 418 -40.05 5.18 -10.03
C ILE A 418 -39.98 6.71 -10.17
N GLN A 419 -38.88 7.32 -9.70
CA GLN A 419 -38.68 8.77 -9.85
C GLN A 419 -38.67 9.15 -11.33
N ALA A 420 -37.95 8.37 -12.15
CA ALA A 420 -37.87 8.57 -13.59
C ALA A 420 -39.23 8.41 -14.28
N GLU A 421 -39.99 7.35 -13.97
CA GLU A 421 -41.35 7.14 -14.52
C GLU A 421 -42.26 8.34 -14.25
N ASN A 422 -42.28 8.86 -13.02
CA ASN A 422 -43.12 9.99 -12.65
C ASN A 422 -42.69 11.30 -13.33
N LEU A 423 -41.38 11.50 -13.55
CA LEU A 423 -40.85 12.64 -14.30
C LEU A 423 -41.12 12.53 -15.81
N VAL A 424 -40.93 11.35 -16.39
CA VAL A 424 -41.22 11.03 -17.80
C VAL A 424 -42.71 11.24 -18.09
N ALA A 425 -43.60 10.90 -17.14
CA ALA A 425 -45.03 11.16 -17.27
C ALA A 425 -45.37 12.66 -17.43
N LYS A 426 -44.44 13.57 -17.09
CA LYS A 426 -44.52 15.02 -17.31
C LYS A 426 -43.63 15.51 -18.45
N GLY A 427 -43.05 14.61 -19.25
CA GLY A 427 -42.26 14.93 -20.43
C GLY A 427 -40.74 14.98 -20.22
N ALA A 428 -40.24 14.70 -19.01
CA ALA A 428 -38.80 14.79 -18.73
C ALA A 428 -38.00 13.77 -19.56
N LYS A 429 -36.92 14.24 -20.20
CA LYS A 429 -35.95 13.38 -20.92
C LYS A 429 -34.58 13.35 -20.24
N TYR A 430 -34.26 14.37 -19.46
CA TYR A 430 -32.98 14.54 -18.79
C TYR A 430 -33.20 14.81 -17.31
N ILE A 431 -32.47 14.08 -16.48
CA ILE A 431 -32.63 14.12 -15.02
C ILE A 431 -31.26 14.33 -14.37
N LEU A 432 -31.14 15.37 -13.55
CA LEU A 432 -30.02 15.58 -12.66
C LEU A 432 -30.45 15.29 -11.22
N TYR A 433 -29.76 14.34 -10.60
CA TYR A 433 -29.92 14.03 -9.20
C TYR A 433 -28.97 14.85 -8.33
N TYR A 434 -29.28 14.99 -7.05
CA TYR A 434 -28.34 15.47 -6.05
C TYR A 434 -28.40 14.64 -4.75
N PRO A 435 -27.26 14.45 -4.05
CA PRO A 435 -27.16 13.73 -2.77
C PRO A 435 -27.78 14.52 -1.61
N SER A 436 -28.02 13.86 -0.48
CA SER A 436 -28.39 14.53 0.79
C SER A 436 -27.21 15.19 1.51
N ASP A 437 -25.97 14.86 1.14
CA ASP A 437 -24.74 15.34 1.78
C ASP A 437 -23.59 15.50 0.77
N GLU A 438 -22.46 16.04 1.23
CA GLU A 438 -21.25 16.23 0.42
C GLU A 438 -20.38 14.98 0.30
N SER A 439 -20.95 13.77 0.47
CA SER A 439 -20.17 12.53 0.36
C SER A 439 -19.76 12.22 -1.08
N ARG A 440 -18.97 11.15 -1.24
CA ARG A 440 -18.57 10.63 -2.54
C ARG A 440 -19.78 10.38 -3.44
N GLN A 441 -19.72 10.91 -4.66
CA GLN A 441 -20.78 10.74 -5.65
C GLN A 441 -20.61 9.40 -6.38
N TYR A 442 -21.72 8.68 -6.54
CA TYR A 442 -21.83 7.51 -7.42
C TYR A 442 -22.71 7.84 -8.62
N PRO A 443 -22.37 7.36 -9.83
CA PRO A 443 -23.22 7.43 -11.00
C PRO A 443 -24.63 6.88 -10.72
N PRO A 444 -25.71 7.59 -11.08
CA PRO A 444 -27.07 7.04 -11.00
C PRO A 444 -27.29 6.00 -12.11
N TYR A 445 -28.06 4.96 -11.82
CA TYR A 445 -28.45 3.93 -12.78
C TYR A 445 -29.98 3.85 -12.80
N ILE A 446 -30.57 4.10 -13.97
CA ILE A 446 -32.01 4.18 -14.20
C ILE A 446 -32.36 3.29 -15.40
N TYR A 447 -33.38 2.46 -15.24
CA TYR A 447 -33.90 1.56 -16.27
C TYR A 447 -35.22 2.10 -16.83
N ASN A 448 -35.12 3.14 -17.65
CA ASN A 448 -36.27 3.72 -18.35
C ASN A 448 -35.87 4.14 -19.78
N GLU A 449 -36.53 3.59 -20.80
CA GLU A 449 -36.18 3.80 -22.21
C GLU A 449 -36.51 5.22 -22.71
N ASP A 450 -37.39 5.94 -22.03
CA ASP A 450 -37.79 7.31 -22.39
C ASP A 450 -36.85 8.38 -21.82
N VAL A 451 -35.95 7.99 -20.90
CA VAL A 451 -34.91 8.87 -20.35
C VAL A 451 -33.70 8.86 -21.28
N ALA A 452 -33.37 10.03 -21.85
CA ALA A 452 -32.27 10.20 -22.77
C ALA A 452 -30.92 10.48 -22.08
N GLY A 453 -30.93 10.81 -20.79
CA GLY A 453 -29.69 10.95 -20.03
C GLY A 453 -29.92 11.29 -18.57
N VAL A 454 -29.11 10.70 -17.70
CA VAL A 454 -29.13 10.98 -16.26
C VAL A 454 -27.76 11.39 -15.76
N GLY A 455 -27.75 12.21 -14.73
CA GLY A 455 -26.53 12.65 -14.08
C GLY A 455 -26.73 13.01 -12.63
N ARG A 456 -25.64 13.37 -11.96
CA ARG A 456 -25.67 13.84 -10.58
C ARG A 456 -24.77 15.05 -10.40
N VAL A 457 -25.26 16.05 -9.69
CA VAL A 457 -24.47 17.23 -9.27
C VAL A 457 -24.17 17.16 -7.78
N SER A 458 -23.20 17.94 -7.31
CA SER A 458 -22.95 18.08 -5.88
C SER A 458 -24.15 18.72 -5.17
N ILE A 459 -24.35 18.41 -3.87
CA ILE A 459 -25.39 19.09 -3.08
C ILE A 459 -25.16 20.61 -3.04
N ARG A 460 -23.90 21.05 -3.06
CA ARG A 460 -23.55 22.47 -3.08
C ARG A 460 -24.05 23.16 -4.35
N GLN A 461 -23.84 22.54 -5.52
CA GLN A 461 -24.36 23.06 -6.78
C GLN A 461 -25.90 23.06 -6.80
N ALA A 462 -26.53 21.98 -6.31
CA ALA A 462 -27.98 21.90 -6.22
C ALA A 462 -28.56 22.98 -5.29
N GLN A 463 -27.92 23.23 -4.13
CA GLN A 463 -28.31 24.27 -3.19
C GLN A 463 -28.17 25.68 -3.78
N GLU A 464 -27.14 25.94 -4.58
CA GLU A 464 -26.98 27.20 -5.30
C GLU A 464 -28.16 27.45 -6.24
N TRP A 465 -28.52 26.44 -7.05
CA TRP A 465 -29.65 26.52 -7.97
C TRP A 465 -31.00 26.60 -7.24
N MET A 466 -31.16 25.90 -6.11
CA MET A 466 -32.36 25.99 -5.27
C MET A 466 -32.53 27.35 -4.60
N ALA A 467 -31.44 28.04 -4.28
CA ALA A 467 -31.50 29.38 -3.69
C ALA A 467 -31.97 30.43 -4.70
N ASN A 468 -31.68 30.23 -6.00
CA ASN A 468 -32.03 31.16 -7.08
C ASN A 468 -32.54 30.41 -8.33
N PRO A 469 -33.73 29.78 -8.27
CA PRO A 469 -34.17 28.83 -9.29
C PRO A 469 -34.65 29.48 -10.60
N GLU A 470 -34.78 30.81 -10.64
CA GLU A 470 -35.31 31.52 -11.81
C GLU A 470 -34.27 31.63 -12.93
N ASN A 471 -34.69 31.37 -14.17
CA ASN A 471 -33.92 31.55 -15.40
C ASN A 471 -32.57 30.83 -15.44
N ILE A 472 -32.49 29.62 -14.85
CA ILE A 472 -31.32 28.77 -15.00
C ILE A 472 -31.43 27.98 -16.30
N THR A 473 -30.47 28.14 -17.19
CA THR A 473 -30.28 27.27 -18.37
C THR A 473 -28.99 26.50 -18.20
N VAL A 474 -29.06 25.17 -18.28
CA VAL A 474 -27.90 24.27 -18.18
C VAL A 474 -27.52 23.72 -19.54
N SER A 475 -26.22 23.59 -19.76
CA SER A 475 -25.60 23.00 -20.94
C SER A 475 -24.61 21.91 -20.55
N PHE A 476 -24.84 20.69 -21.00
CA PHE A 476 -23.97 19.53 -20.75
C PHE A 476 -24.07 18.52 -21.89
N GLY A 477 -23.05 17.67 -22.06
CA GLY A 477 -22.95 16.80 -23.23
C GLY A 477 -22.27 15.47 -22.93
N PRO A 478 -21.87 14.71 -23.97
CA PRO A 478 -21.21 13.43 -23.78
C PRO A 478 -19.95 13.57 -22.92
N PRO A 479 -19.77 12.76 -21.87
CA PRO A 479 -18.58 12.81 -21.03
C PRO A 479 -17.27 12.69 -21.82
N GLN A 480 -17.29 11.95 -22.94
CA GLN A 480 -16.13 11.69 -23.80
C GLN A 480 -15.69 12.91 -24.63
N SER A 481 -16.58 13.88 -24.85
CA SER A 481 -16.26 15.12 -25.58
C SER A 481 -16.31 16.37 -24.72
N SER A 482 -16.63 16.21 -23.44
CA SER A 482 -16.71 17.30 -22.47
C SER A 482 -15.39 17.44 -21.70
N GLY A 483 -15.10 18.66 -21.23
CA GLY A 483 -13.94 18.90 -20.39
C GLY A 483 -14.08 18.28 -19.00
N LEU A 484 -12.97 18.23 -18.27
CA LEU A 484 -12.96 17.81 -16.86
C LEU A 484 -13.31 18.97 -15.92
N TYR A 485 -13.95 18.61 -14.82
CA TYR A 485 -14.22 19.47 -13.68
C TYR A 485 -13.82 18.76 -12.39
N VAL A 486 -13.10 19.45 -11.50
CA VAL A 486 -12.75 18.92 -10.18
C VAL A 486 -13.73 19.50 -9.16
N GLU A 487 -14.58 18.65 -8.61
CA GLU A 487 -15.45 19.01 -7.49
C GLU A 487 -14.76 18.67 -6.16
N SER A 488 -14.86 19.58 -5.18
CA SER A 488 -14.28 19.41 -3.85
C SER A 488 -15.36 18.96 -2.87
N LEU A 489 -15.34 17.67 -2.53
CA LEU A 489 -16.30 17.03 -1.64
C LEU A 489 -15.72 16.85 -0.23
N SER A 490 -16.58 16.52 0.73
CA SER A 490 -16.16 16.15 2.08
C SER A 490 -15.53 14.76 2.06
N ASN A 491 -14.35 14.60 2.69
CA ASN A 491 -13.71 13.29 2.88
C ASN A 491 -14.15 12.60 4.19
N GLY A 492 -15.23 13.09 4.81
CA GLY A 492 -15.87 12.44 5.96
C GLY A 492 -14.99 12.40 7.23
N ILE A 493 -15.21 11.39 8.07
CA ILE A 493 -14.63 11.30 9.42
C ILE A 493 -13.13 10.96 9.42
N ILE A 494 -12.59 10.45 8.32
CA ILE A 494 -11.17 10.07 8.19
C ILE A 494 -10.29 11.23 7.69
N ALA A 495 -10.91 12.32 7.22
CA ALA A 495 -10.24 13.48 6.66
C ALA A 495 -9.17 14.04 7.61
N GLY A 496 -7.90 14.06 7.17
CA GLY A 496 -6.78 14.58 7.96
C GLY A 496 -6.23 13.64 9.04
N TYR A 497 -6.65 12.37 9.07
CA TYR A 497 -6.16 11.34 9.99
C TYR A 497 -5.44 10.21 9.25
N ALA A 498 -4.75 9.34 9.98
CA ALA A 498 -4.09 8.17 9.40
C ALA A 498 -5.10 7.33 8.60
N SER A 499 -4.76 7.01 7.36
CA SER A 499 -5.69 6.32 6.46
C SER A 499 -6.02 4.93 6.99
N PRO A 500 -7.28 4.46 6.92
CA PRO A 500 -7.66 3.14 7.43
C PRO A 500 -6.87 1.97 6.83
N PHE A 501 -6.46 2.10 5.56
CA PHE A 501 -5.66 1.10 4.86
C PHE A 501 -4.16 1.14 5.22
N THR A 502 -3.64 2.21 5.83
CA THR A 502 -2.20 2.34 6.04
C THR A 502 -1.67 1.20 6.92
N SER A 503 -0.66 0.48 6.43
CA SER A 503 -0.06 -0.62 7.18
C SER A 503 0.52 -0.15 8.50
N TYR A 504 0.49 -1.05 9.48
CA TYR A 504 1.10 -0.87 10.78
C TYR A 504 2.48 -1.53 10.81
N GLY A 505 3.47 -0.86 11.36
CA GLY A 505 4.68 -1.51 11.86
C GLY A 505 4.47 -2.15 13.24
N PRO A 506 5.56 -2.33 14.03
CA PRO A 506 6.96 -2.24 13.60
C PRO A 506 7.33 -3.39 12.64
N THR A 507 8.60 -3.47 12.24
CA THR A 507 9.12 -4.66 11.55
C THR A 507 9.20 -5.85 12.51
N TRP A 508 9.41 -7.06 11.99
CA TRP A 508 9.62 -8.25 12.82
C TRP A 508 10.88 -8.15 13.70
N GLU A 509 11.85 -7.35 13.27
CA GLU A 509 13.07 -7.00 14.02
C GLU A 509 12.89 -5.80 14.95
N LEU A 510 11.64 -5.36 15.19
CA LEU A 510 11.26 -4.28 16.10
C LEU A 510 11.75 -2.89 15.68
N GLU A 511 12.08 -2.68 14.40
CA GLU A 511 12.39 -1.37 13.88
C GLU A 511 11.11 -0.53 13.74
N LEU A 512 11.16 0.72 14.21
CA LEU A 512 10.04 1.63 14.15
C LEU A 512 9.69 1.95 12.68
N LYS A 513 8.47 1.58 12.30
CA LYS A 513 7.84 1.91 11.01
C LYS A 513 6.35 2.22 11.22
N PRO A 514 5.73 3.08 10.38
CA PRO A 514 6.39 3.95 9.41
C PRO A 514 7.28 4.98 10.11
N GLN A 515 8.20 5.62 9.37
CA GLN A 515 9.02 6.69 9.91
C GLN A 515 8.18 7.95 10.17
N PHE A 516 7.28 8.27 9.25
CA PHE A 516 6.28 9.34 9.31
C PHE A 516 5.20 9.10 8.25
N THR A 517 4.15 9.92 8.25
CA THR A 517 3.06 9.86 7.28
C THR A 517 3.01 11.09 6.38
N ALA A 518 2.48 10.90 5.18
CA ALA A 518 2.21 11.98 4.23
C ALA A 518 0.82 11.81 3.60
N PRO A 519 0.25 12.86 2.98
CA PRO A 519 -1.03 12.75 2.27
C PRO A 519 -0.99 11.63 1.23
N GLY A 520 -1.89 10.65 1.36
CA GLY A 520 -1.97 9.49 0.47
C GLY A 520 -3.38 8.94 0.23
N GLY A 521 -4.37 9.32 1.03
CA GLY A 521 -5.77 9.00 0.75
C GLY A 521 -6.43 10.09 -0.11
N ALA A 522 -7.18 9.71 -1.14
CA ALA A 522 -7.91 10.62 -2.05
C ALA A 522 -7.04 11.71 -2.70
N ILE A 523 -6.00 11.28 -3.43
CA ILE A 523 -5.02 12.13 -4.08
C ILE A 523 -5.31 12.23 -5.59
N LEU A 524 -5.61 13.45 -6.04
CA LEU A 524 -5.68 13.79 -7.46
C LEU A 524 -4.27 13.87 -8.04
N SER A 525 -4.02 13.14 -9.12
CA SER A 525 -2.77 13.22 -9.88
C SER A 525 -2.99 12.85 -11.35
N THR A 526 -1.92 12.90 -12.14
CA THR A 526 -1.87 12.42 -13.51
C THR A 526 -2.20 10.93 -13.61
N TRP A 527 -2.65 10.52 -14.77
CA TRP A 527 -2.95 9.15 -15.15
C TRP A 527 -2.55 8.95 -16.62
N ILE A 528 -2.61 7.72 -17.13
CA ILE A 528 -2.27 7.42 -18.54
C ILE A 528 -3.06 8.34 -19.46
N TRP A 529 -2.37 8.91 -20.44
CA TRP A 529 -2.93 9.91 -21.35
C TRP A 529 -4.16 9.39 -22.11
N ASP A 530 -4.10 8.13 -22.51
CA ASP A 530 -5.14 7.46 -23.30
C ASP A 530 -6.30 6.91 -22.42
N GLU A 531 -6.21 7.00 -21.08
CA GLU A 531 -7.19 6.46 -20.12
C GLU A 531 -7.74 7.52 -19.14
N GLY A 532 -8.09 8.69 -19.67
CA GLY A 532 -8.77 9.73 -18.87
C GLY A 532 -7.85 10.74 -18.20
N LYS A 533 -6.53 10.65 -18.43
CA LYS A 533 -5.47 11.65 -18.13
C LYS A 533 -5.22 11.96 -16.64
N TYR A 534 -6.23 11.87 -15.80
CA TYR A 534 -6.14 12.15 -14.37
C TYR A 534 -6.96 11.14 -13.57
N MET A 535 -6.50 10.86 -12.36
CA MET A 535 -7.17 9.95 -11.45
C MET A 535 -7.04 10.45 -10.01
N VAL A 536 -8.09 10.24 -9.24
CA VAL A 536 -8.08 10.34 -7.78
C VAL A 536 -7.91 8.93 -7.23
N ASN A 537 -6.82 8.68 -6.52
CA ASN A 537 -6.49 7.36 -5.97
C ASN A 537 -6.06 7.46 -4.50
N GLY A 538 -6.05 6.33 -3.80
CA GLY A 538 -5.62 6.24 -2.39
C GLY A 538 -4.57 5.14 -2.19
N GLY A 539 -3.55 5.42 -1.41
CA GLY A 539 -2.53 4.44 -1.03
C GLY A 539 -1.29 5.06 -0.40
N THR A 540 -0.54 4.25 0.36
CA THR A 540 0.83 4.63 0.77
C THR A 540 1.75 4.86 -0.44
N SER A 541 1.41 4.29 -1.60
CA SER A 541 1.99 4.58 -2.91
C SER A 541 1.88 6.05 -3.34
N MET A 542 0.89 6.79 -2.84
CA MET A 542 0.72 8.23 -3.11
C MET A 542 1.41 9.08 -2.04
N SER A 543 1.45 8.62 -0.79
CA SER A 543 2.20 9.27 0.29
C SER A 543 3.71 9.30 0.06
N THR A 544 4.26 8.22 -0.51
CA THR A 544 5.70 8.06 -0.72
C THR A 544 6.30 9.09 -1.69
N PRO A 545 5.76 9.28 -2.91
CA PRO A 545 6.22 10.35 -3.80
C PRO A 545 5.99 11.75 -3.21
N PHE A 546 4.89 11.94 -2.46
CA PHE A 546 4.65 13.21 -1.78
C PHE A 546 5.79 13.53 -0.79
N ALA A 547 6.16 12.56 0.04
CA ALA A 547 7.26 12.70 0.98
C ALA A 547 8.61 12.89 0.27
N ALA A 548 8.84 12.28 -0.89
CA ALA A 548 10.04 12.49 -1.70
C ALA A 548 10.13 13.91 -2.24
N GLY A 549 9.01 14.47 -2.71
CA GLY A 549 8.89 15.88 -3.08
C GLY A 549 9.21 16.81 -1.90
N VAL A 550 8.70 16.51 -0.70
CA VAL A 550 9.03 17.29 0.51
C VAL A 550 10.52 17.20 0.84
N HIS A 551 11.16 16.04 0.69
CA HIS A 551 12.61 15.91 0.88
C HIS A 551 13.38 16.80 -0.10
N ALA A 552 12.95 16.88 -1.37
CA ALA A 552 13.59 17.77 -2.35
C ALA A 552 13.44 19.25 -1.98
N LEU A 553 12.25 19.68 -1.52
CA LEU A 553 12.04 21.06 -1.08
C LEU A 553 12.90 21.39 0.16
N VAL A 554 12.91 20.52 1.17
CA VAL A 554 13.71 20.70 2.39
C VAL A 554 15.20 20.71 2.05
N ALA A 555 15.65 19.80 1.17
CA ALA A 555 17.03 19.77 0.70
C ALA A 555 17.43 21.06 -0.02
N GLN A 556 16.55 21.61 -0.87
CA GLN A 556 16.78 22.87 -1.56
C GLN A 556 16.93 24.05 -0.59
N VAL A 557 16.06 24.15 0.42
CA VAL A 557 16.13 25.22 1.43
C VAL A 557 17.41 25.13 2.25
N ARG A 558 17.78 23.91 2.65
CA ARG A 558 18.88 23.68 3.59
C ARG A 558 20.25 23.52 2.93
N GLY A 559 20.29 23.27 1.62
CA GLY A 559 21.52 23.03 0.88
C GLY A 559 22.22 21.72 1.27
N THR A 560 21.47 20.71 1.71
CA THR A 560 22.01 19.39 2.08
C THR A 560 21.14 18.26 1.57
N LEU A 561 21.79 17.19 1.13
CA LEU A 561 21.17 15.92 0.76
C LEU A 561 21.47 14.80 1.77
N ASP A 562 22.09 15.14 2.90
CA ASP A 562 22.44 14.17 3.94
C ASP A 562 21.18 13.43 4.43
N GLN A 563 21.16 12.12 4.16
CA GLN A 563 20.00 11.27 4.37
C GLN A 563 19.53 11.26 5.83
N GLU A 564 20.46 11.14 6.78
CA GLU A 564 20.13 11.09 8.20
C GLU A 564 19.57 12.42 8.67
N THR A 565 20.19 13.54 8.27
CA THR A 565 19.71 14.89 8.59
C THR A 565 18.31 15.14 8.04
N LEU A 566 18.03 14.80 6.77
CA LEU A 566 16.70 14.99 6.19
C LEU A 566 15.66 14.13 6.91
N ARG A 567 15.96 12.85 7.14
CA ARG A 567 15.04 11.92 7.83
C ARG A 567 14.73 12.37 9.25
N THR A 568 15.75 12.80 10.00
CA THR A 568 15.58 13.27 11.40
C THR A 568 14.86 14.60 11.47
N LEU A 569 15.13 15.55 10.58
CA LEU A 569 14.41 16.84 10.51
C LEU A 569 12.93 16.64 10.23
N VAL A 570 12.62 15.91 9.15
CA VAL A 570 11.22 15.65 8.75
C VAL A 570 10.49 14.91 9.87
N SER A 571 11.12 13.90 10.47
CA SER A 571 10.55 13.18 11.60
C SER A 571 10.35 14.07 12.83
N ALA A 572 11.34 14.90 13.18
CA ALA A 572 11.29 15.73 14.38
C ALA A 572 10.19 16.80 14.33
N THR A 573 9.91 17.33 13.13
CA THR A 573 8.92 18.40 12.92
C THR A 573 7.55 17.91 12.45
N SER A 574 7.40 16.60 12.17
CA SER A 574 6.10 16.01 11.87
C SER A 574 5.09 16.30 12.98
N LYS A 575 3.81 16.36 12.59
CA LYS A 575 2.68 16.58 13.48
C LYS A 575 2.00 15.26 13.84
N PRO A 576 2.17 14.74 15.08
CA PRO A 576 1.37 13.61 15.55
C PRO A 576 -0.12 13.92 15.51
N LEU A 577 -0.90 12.97 14.99
CA LEU A 577 -2.35 13.08 14.81
C LEU A 577 -3.08 12.33 15.93
N ALA A 578 -4.28 12.80 16.25
CA ALA A 578 -5.18 12.14 17.18
C ALA A 578 -5.60 10.76 16.65
N TRP A 579 -5.92 9.84 17.56
CA TRP A 579 -6.39 8.51 17.19
C TRP A 579 -7.77 8.58 16.52
N ASN A 580 -7.92 7.85 15.41
CA ASN A 580 -9.16 7.70 14.69
C ASN A 580 -9.35 6.22 14.37
N ASP A 581 -10.44 5.62 14.86
CA ASP A 581 -10.74 4.19 14.67
C ASP A 581 -11.58 3.90 13.41
N GLY A 582 -11.78 4.92 12.56
CA GLY A 582 -12.65 4.89 11.39
C GLY A 582 -14.10 5.28 11.67
N THR A 583 -14.51 5.34 12.94
CA THR A 583 -15.87 5.68 13.37
C THR A 583 -15.93 6.92 14.27
N ARG A 584 -14.80 7.27 14.91
CA ARG A 584 -14.67 8.41 15.81
C ARG A 584 -13.22 8.87 15.92
N VAL A 585 -13.05 10.18 16.15
CA VAL A 585 -11.79 10.80 16.58
C VAL A 585 -11.72 10.90 18.11
N TYR A 586 -10.56 10.57 18.67
CA TYR A 586 -10.24 10.65 20.10
C TYR A 586 -9.23 11.78 20.35
N ASP A 587 -9.73 13.00 20.58
CA ASP A 587 -8.90 14.22 20.62
C ASP A 587 -7.87 14.26 21.76
N ASP A 588 -8.04 13.44 22.80
CA ASP A 588 -7.20 13.43 23.99
C ASP A 588 -6.06 12.40 23.93
N ILE A 589 -5.96 11.60 22.85
CA ILE A 589 -4.92 10.57 22.68
C ILE A 589 -4.45 10.49 21.23
N LEU A 590 -3.14 10.33 21.03
CA LEU A 590 -2.55 10.22 19.70
C LEU A 590 -2.73 8.82 19.11
N ALA A 591 -2.82 8.76 17.78
CA ALA A 591 -2.78 7.49 17.04
C ALA A 591 -1.46 6.76 17.36
N PRO A 592 -1.44 5.41 17.33
CA PRO A 592 -0.28 4.66 17.75
C PRO A 592 0.89 4.93 16.79
N VAL A 593 2.10 5.08 17.32
CA VAL A 593 3.32 5.24 16.51
C VAL A 593 3.48 4.14 15.45
N PRO A 594 3.18 2.84 15.69
CA PRO A 594 3.24 1.85 14.62
C PRO A 594 2.30 2.13 13.44
N GLN A 595 1.29 3.00 13.55
CA GLN A 595 0.45 3.41 12.42
C GLN A 595 0.94 4.69 11.73
N GLN A 596 1.35 5.71 12.52
CA GLN A 596 1.63 7.05 11.99
C GLN A 596 3.10 7.48 12.02
N GLY A 597 3.98 6.69 12.64
CA GLY A 597 5.37 7.07 12.84
C GLY A 597 5.48 8.35 13.65
N ALA A 598 6.25 9.32 13.17
CA ALA A 598 6.32 10.66 13.76
C ALA A 598 5.09 11.56 13.49
N GLY A 599 4.13 11.09 12.68
CA GLY A 599 2.95 11.84 12.27
C GLY A 599 3.09 12.51 10.90
N LEU A 600 2.14 13.39 10.58
CA LEU A 600 2.02 14.05 9.29
C LEU A 600 3.17 15.03 9.07
N ILE A 601 3.92 14.85 7.97
CA ILE A 601 5.02 15.75 7.61
C ILE A 601 4.61 17.23 7.56
N GLN A 602 5.47 18.11 8.05
CA GLN A 602 5.30 19.56 8.01
C GLN A 602 6.53 20.18 7.31
N ALA A 603 6.41 20.40 6.00
CA ALA A 603 7.53 20.74 5.12
C ALA A 603 8.22 22.06 5.48
N TRP A 604 7.43 23.11 5.76
CA TRP A 604 7.96 24.41 6.16
C TRP A 604 8.72 24.33 7.48
N ASP A 605 8.16 23.65 8.48
CA ASP A 605 8.79 23.47 9.79
C ASP A 605 10.11 22.68 9.64
N ALA A 606 10.13 21.59 8.87
CA ALA A 606 11.35 20.81 8.57
C ALA A 606 12.44 21.65 7.88
N ALA A 607 12.05 22.48 6.93
CA ALA A 607 12.96 23.32 6.17
C ALA A 607 13.65 24.39 7.04
N HIS A 608 12.92 24.98 7.98
CA HIS A 608 13.38 26.12 8.78
C HIS A 608 13.82 25.76 10.21
N ALA A 609 13.66 24.51 10.64
CA ALA A 609 14.14 24.06 11.94
C ALA A 609 15.65 24.32 12.08
N THR A 610 15.99 25.01 13.16
CA THR A 610 17.34 25.28 13.62
C THR A 610 17.84 24.20 14.58
N THR A 611 16.95 23.36 15.11
CA THR A 611 17.32 22.19 15.92
C THR A 611 17.36 20.92 15.08
N ILE A 612 18.42 20.13 15.24
CA ILE A 612 18.55 18.78 14.66
C ILE A 612 18.62 17.77 15.80
N LEU A 613 17.70 16.81 15.81
CA LEU A 613 17.69 15.71 16.78
C LEU A 613 18.49 14.53 16.22
N GLY A 614 19.32 13.90 17.04
CA GLY A 614 20.14 12.75 16.67
C GLY A 614 19.36 11.43 16.58
N SER A 615 18.03 11.49 16.54
CA SER A 615 17.17 10.32 16.39
C SER A 615 15.87 10.69 15.67
N ALA A 616 15.48 9.85 14.70
CA ALA A 616 14.19 9.93 14.05
C ALA A 616 13.13 9.07 14.76
N GLY A 617 13.52 8.27 15.75
CA GLY A 617 12.61 7.38 16.46
C GLY A 617 13.37 6.38 17.32
N ILE A 618 12.71 5.85 18.35
CA ILE A 618 13.34 4.98 19.33
C ILE A 618 12.53 3.68 19.48
N SER A 619 13.20 2.55 19.27
CA SER A 619 12.66 1.23 19.60
C SER A 619 13.19 0.80 20.97
N PHE A 620 12.29 0.56 21.92
CA PHE A 620 12.64 0.01 23.24
C PHE A 620 12.80 -1.51 23.25
N ASN A 621 12.59 -2.16 22.10
CA ASN A 621 12.55 -3.61 21.90
C ASN A 621 11.40 -4.29 22.65
N ASP A 622 11.50 -5.61 22.79
CA ASP A 622 10.58 -6.48 23.49
C ASP A 622 11.00 -6.68 24.95
N THR A 623 10.22 -7.44 25.72
CA THR A 623 10.49 -7.66 27.15
C THR A 623 11.84 -8.35 27.39
N ASP A 624 12.27 -9.22 26.46
CA ASP A 624 13.50 -10.00 26.59
C ASP A 624 14.76 -9.15 26.38
N HIS A 625 14.65 -8.12 25.52
CA HIS A 625 15.76 -7.25 25.12
C HIS A 625 15.50 -5.78 25.41
N PHE A 626 14.67 -5.51 26.42
CA PHE A 626 14.25 -4.15 26.77
C PHE A 626 15.46 -3.27 27.10
N VAL A 627 15.49 -2.08 26.49
CA VAL A 627 16.48 -1.05 26.79
C VAL A 627 15.75 0.12 27.47
N GLY A 628 16.07 0.37 28.75
CA GLY A 628 15.41 1.41 29.54
C GLY A 628 16.10 2.77 29.52
N GLU A 629 17.43 2.81 29.42
CA GLU A 629 18.20 4.06 29.39
C GLU A 629 18.45 4.50 27.95
N HIS A 630 18.11 5.75 27.61
CA HIS A 630 18.26 6.29 26.26
C HIS A 630 18.90 7.66 26.29
N ALA A 631 19.64 7.95 25.23
CA ALA A 631 20.19 9.26 24.97
C ALA A 631 20.19 9.57 23.47
N PHE A 632 19.94 10.83 23.11
CA PHE A 632 20.17 11.31 21.75
C PHE A 632 20.64 12.77 21.77
N SER A 633 21.42 13.16 20.77
CA SER A 633 21.95 14.52 20.68
C SER A 633 20.87 15.52 20.27
N VAL A 634 20.86 16.70 20.89
CA VAL A 634 20.08 17.86 20.45
C VAL A 634 21.08 18.91 20.00
N LYS A 635 21.15 19.14 18.68
CA LYS A 635 22.06 20.09 18.06
C LYS A 635 21.31 21.36 17.69
N ASN A 636 21.80 22.50 18.17
CA ASN A 636 21.28 23.82 17.84
C ASN A 636 22.15 24.47 16.76
N THR A 637 21.57 24.79 15.61
CA THR A 637 22.23 25.46 14.48
C THR A 637 21.91 26.96 14.40
N ALA A 638 21.09 27.50 15.31
CA ALA A 638 20.82 28.93 15.40
C ALA A 638 22.05 29.71 15.91
N SER A 639 22.02 31.03 15.71
CA SER A 639 23.03 31.97 16.21
C SER A 639 22.92 32.26 17.71
N GLU A 640 21.82 31.89 18.33
CA GLU A 640 21.53 32.10 19.76
C GLU A 640 21.35 30.76 20.47
N GLU A 641 21.52 30.75 21.79
CA GLU A 641 21.18 29.58 22.60
C GLU A 641 19.67 29.29 22.56
N VAL A 642 19.31 28.00 22.63
CA VAL A 642 17.91 27.57 22.68
C VAL A 642 17.71 26.72 23.93
N THR A 643 16.68 27.04 24.70
CA THR A 643 16.26 26.23 25.85
C THR A 643 14.99 25.47 25.48
N TYR A 644 15.05 24.15 25.64
CA TYR A 644 13.94 23.24 25.37
C TYR A 644 13.28 22.83 26.68
N LYS A 645 11.95 22.99 26.74
CA LYS A 645 11.13 22.32 27.74
C LYS A 645 10.89 20.89 27.31
N LEU A 646 11.31 19.93 28.13
CA LEU A 646 11.14 18.50 27.84
C LEU A 646 9.76 18.03 28.28
N GLY A 647 9.20 17.08 27.55
CA GLY A 647 7.87 16.56 27.84
C GLY A 647 7.62 15.20 27.19
N HIS A 648 6.41 14.70 27.41
CA HIS A 648 5.96 13.41 26.93
C HIS A 648 4.53 13.53 26.41
N ALA A 649 4.25 12.90 25.27
CA ALA A 649 2.92 12.79 24.70
C ALA A 649 2.52 11.32 24.56
N LYS A 650 1.33 10.99 25.09
CA LYS A 650 0.77 9.64 25.07
C LYS A 650 0.21 9.29 23.68
N ALA A 651 0.47 8.07 23.24
CA ALA A 651 -0.18 7.44 22.10
C ALA A 651 -0.84 6.13 22.55
N VAL A 652 -1.91 5.74 21.87
CA VAL A 652 -2.65 4.52 22.23
C VAL A 652 -1.78 3.27 22.06
N THR A 653 -1.92 2.30 22.96
CA THR A 653 -1.33 0.95 22.81
C THR A 653 -2.25 0.09 21.97
N VAL A 654 -1.69 -0.71 21.07
CA VAL A 654 -2.44 -1.65 20.22
C VAL A 654 -2.06 -3.10 20.53
N TYR A 655 -3.03 -4.01 20.50
CA TYR A 655 -2.78 -5.45 20.69
C TYR A 655 -2.57 -6.17 19.37
N THR A 656 -1.65 -7.15 19.37
CA THR A 656 -1.42 -8.03 18.22
C THR A 656 -2.52 -9.07 18.08
N PHE A 657 -2.95 -9.65 19.21
CA PHE A 657 -3.91 -10.75 19.22
C PHE A 657 -5.24 -10.36 19.85
N ILE A 658 -6.31 -11.01 19.39
CA ILE A 658 -7.67 -10.82 19.89
C ILE A 658 -7.73 -11.25 21.37
N PRO A 659 -8.12 -10.35 22.30
CA PRO A 659 -8.25 -10.71 23.71
C PRO A 659 -9.26 -11.85 23.93
N ASN A 660 -8.95 -12.74 24.88
CA ASN A 660 -9.82 -13.84 25.31
C ASN A 660 -10.17 -14.88 24.23
N LEU A 661 -9.43 -14.92 23.11
CA LEU A 661 -9.59 -15.93 22.07
C LEU A 661 -8.40 -16.91 22.10
N ALA A 662 -8.71 -18.21 22.06
CA ALA A 662 -7.71 -19.28 22.01
C ALA A 662 -8.01 -20.21 20.81
N PRO A 663 -6.99 -20.58 20.01
CA PRO A 663 -5.59 -20.15 20.07
C PRO A 663 -5.41 -18.67 19.68
N LEU A 664 -4.20 -18.15 19.86
CA LEU A 664 -3.84 -16.79 19.49
C LEU A 664 -4.23 -16.51 18.04
N THR A 665 -5.06 -15.50 17.84
CA THR A 665 -5.59 -15.08 16.54
C THR A 665 -5.30 -13.60 16.37
N VAL A 666 -4.69 -13.23 15.25
CA VAL A 666 -4.25 -11.85 15.00
C VAL A 666 -5.47 -10.92 14.89
N SER A 667 -5.40 -9.77 15.54
CA SER A 667 -6.44 -8.74 15.47
C SER A 667 -6.47 -8.06 14.10
N ARG A 668 -7.67 -7.78 13.59
CA ARG A 668 -7.90 -6.94 12.41
C ARG A 668 -8.25 -5.51 12.82
N ALA A 669 -8.14 -4.56 11.90
CA ALA A 669 -8.59 -3.20 12.18
C ALA A 669 -10.13 -3.13 12.32
N PRO A 670 -10.66 -2.29 13.23
CA PRO A 670 -9.93 -1.54 14.25
C PRO A 670 -9.35 -2.48 15.31
N VAL A 671 -8.04 -2.36 15.53
CA VAL A 671 -7.32 -3.26 16.44
C VAL A 671 -7.73 -2.96 17.90
N PRO A 672 -7.81 -3.98 18.78
CA PRO A 672 -8.04 -3.74 20.20
C PRO A 672 -6.95 -2.84 20.78
N THR A 673 -7.38 -1.87 21.59
CA THR A 673 -6.50 -0.86 22.17
C THR A 673 -6.46 -0.91 23.69
N ALA A 674 -5.44 -0.27 24.27
CA ALA A 674 -5.37 0.06 25.68
C ALA A 674 -4.82 1.48 25.86
N GLU A 675 -5.37 2.22 26.83
CA GLU A 675 -4.81 3.48 27.30
C GLU A 675 -3.62 3.23 28.23
N ALA A 676 -2.51 2.80 27.64
CA ALA A 676 -1.26 2.54 28.33
C ALA A 676 -0.08 3.02 27.48
N TRP A 677 1.00 3.43 28.12
CA TRP A 677 2.21 3.95 27.48
C TRP A 677 3.40 3.82 28.44
N ALA A 678 4.62 3.98 27.93
CA ALA A 678 5.81 4.01 28.78
C ALA A 678 5.83 5.25 29.67
N GLU A 679 6.23 5.09 30.93
CA GLU A 679 6.60 6.21 31.77
C GLU A 679 7.99 6.71 31.35
N ILE A 680 8.11 8.02 31.12
CA ILE A 680 9.34 8.67 30.67
C ILE A 680 9.85 9.59 31.77
N GLN A 681 11.06 9.34 32.26
CA GLN A 681 11.72 10.13 33.29
C GLN A 681 12.97 10.79 32.71
N PHE A 682 12.93 12.11 32.55
CA PHE A 682 14.10 12.90 32.13
C PHE A 682 15.06 13.13 33.31
N GLU A 683 16.35 13.26 33.02
CA GLU A 683 17.34 13.71 34.03
C GLU A 683 17.11 15.17 34.47
N THR A 684 16.48 15.96 33.60
CA THR A 684 16.20 17.40 33.80
C THR A 684 14.89 17.79 33.12
N ASP A 685 14.13 18.75 33.65
CA ASP A 685 12.91 19.26 33.02
C ASP A 685 13.15 20.15 31.79
N THR A 686 14.36 20.71 31.68
CA THR A 686 14.76 21.62 30.60
C THR A 686 16.17 21.33 30.14
N LEU A 687 16.42 21.49 28.84
CA LEU A 687 17.73 21.34 28.22
C LEU A 687 18.14 22.64 27.52
N THR A 688 19.27 23.24 27.88
CA THR A 688 19.79 24.43 27.18
C THR A 688 20.95 24.04 26.28
N VAL A 689 20.83 24.35 24.97
CA VAL A 689 21.83 24.03 23.96
C VAL A 689 22.44 25.34 23.43
N PRO A 690 23.75 25.57 23.61
CA PRO A 690 24.43 26.76 23.11
C PRO A 690 24.26 26.95 21.60
N ALA A 691 24.37 28.18 21.12
CA ALA A 691 24.42 28.50 19.69
C ALA A 691 25.49 27.66 18.97
N GLY A 692 25.14 26.99 17.88
CA GLY A 692 26.02 26.07 17.15
C GLY A 692 26.44 24.81 17.92
N GLY A 693 25.97 24.63 19.16
CA GLY A 693 26.35 23.56 20.07
C GLY A 693 25.49 22.32 19.95
N SER A 694 25.86 21.29 20.71
CA SER A 694 25.11 20.04 20.85
C SER A 694 25.17 19.56 22.29
N VAL A 695 24.05 19.06 22.82
CA VAL A 695 23.95 18.45 24.14
C VAL A 695 23.13 17.17 24.05
N ASP A 696 23.53 16.12 24.77
CA ASP A 696 22.73 14.89 24.86
C ASP A 696 21.53 15.09 25.77
N LEU A 697 20.34 14.78 25.27
CA LEU A 697 19.16 14.57 26.09
C LEU A 697 19.17 13.14 26.59
N ARG A 698 19.04 12.94 27.91
CA ARG A 698 19.02 11.63 28.57
C ARG A 698 17.71 11.40 29.30
N PHE A 699 17.17 10.19 29.20
CA PHE A 699 15.96 9.78 29.90
C PHE A 699 15.93 8.27 30.15
N THR A 700 15.13 7.88 31.13
CA THR A 700 14.80 6.48 31.42
C THR A 700 13.35 6.21 31.05
N ALA A 701 13.10 5.12 30.35
CA ALA A 701 11.78 4.60 30.03
C ALA A 701 11.44 3.41 30.91
N THR A 702 10.19 3.34 31.36
CA THR A 702 9.63 2.16 32.05
C THR A 702 8.40 1.68 31.27
N PRO A 703 8.32 0.39 30.85
CA PRO A 703 7.17 -0.13 30.12
C PRO A 703 5.86 -0.03 30.94
N PRO A 704 4.70 0.13 30.28
CA PRO A 704 3.41 0.13 30.96
C PRO A 704 3.13 -1.19 31.71
N SER A 705 2.57 -1.08 32.91
CA SER A 705 2.11 -2.24 33.69
C SER A 705 0.65 -2.62 33.36
N GLY A 706 0.23 -3.84 33.71
CA GLY A 706 -1.17 -4.27 33.59
C GLY A 706 -1.63 -4.71 32.20
N LEU A 707 -0.74 -4.71 31.21
CA LEU A 707 -1.01 -5.27 29.89
C LEU A 707 -0.83 -6.79 29.87
N ASN A 708 -1.63 -7.49 29.04
CA ASN A 708 -1.46 -8.93 28.85
C ASN A 708 -0.32 -9.20 27.85
N ALA A 709 0.83 -9.64 28.36
CA ALA A 709 2.00 -9.94 27.54
C ALA A 709 1.78 -11.04 26.49
N THR A 710 0.84 -11.97 26.71
CA THR A 710 0.56 -13.03 25.72
C THR A 710 -0.20 -12.49 24.50
N LEU A 711 -0.78 -11.29 24.58
CA LEU A 711 -1.43 -10.62 23.44
C LEU A 711 -0.45 -9.73 22.65
N LEU A 712 0.82 -9.72 23.05
CA LEU A 712 1.91 -8.96 22.43
C LEU A 712 1.54 -7.50 22.13
N PRO A 713 1.15 -6.70 23.15
CA PRO A 713 0.85 -5.28 22.99
C PRO A 713 2.06 -4.49 22.48
N VAL A 714 1.82 -3.59 21.53
CA VAL A 714 2.78 -2.58 21.07
C VAL A 714 2.39 -1.24 21.70
N TYR A 715 3.17 -0.82 22.69
CA TYR A 715 2.98 0.46 23.38
C TYR A 715 3.82 1.55 22.72
N SER A 716 3.36 2.80 22.75
CA SER A 716 4.03 3.89 22.03
C SER A 716 3.79 5.27 22.64
N GLY A 717 4.47 6.28 22.10
CA GLY A 717 4.31 7.69 22.49
C GLY A 717 5.44 8.54 21.91
N TYR A 718 5.59 9.75 22.44
CA TYR A 718 6.54 10.74 21.92
C TYR A 718 7.31 11.43 23.03
N ILE A 719 8.62 11.56 22.86
CA ILE A 719 9.46 12.50 23.61
C ILE A 719 9.27 13.87 22.96
N THR A 720 8.87 14.90 23.70
CA THR A 720 8.58 16.23 23.14
C THR A 720 9.57 17.29 23.62
N LEU A 721 9.93 18.21 22.72
CA LEU A 721 10.81 19.34 23.00
C LEU A 721 10.13 20.63 22.51
N GLY A 722 9.81 21.52 23.44
CA GLY A 722 9.33 22.87 23.13
C GLY A 722 10.46 23.89 23.29
N GLY A 723 10.98 24.39 22.17
CA GLY A 723 12.11 25.34 22.14
C GLY A 723 11.71 26.78 22.43
N SER A 724 12.58 27.54 23.08
CA SER A 724 12.43 28.99 23.30
C SER A 724 12.39 29.82 22.01
N ASN A 725 12.83 29.22 20.89
CA ASN A 725 12.73 29.76 19.53
C ASN A 725 11.36 29.49 18.87
N GLY A 726 10.42 28.84 19.56
CA GLY A 726 9.08 28.53 19.07
C GLY A 726 8.94 27.16 18.39
N GLU A 727 10.03 26.41 18.23
CA GLU A 727 10.00 25.07 17.66
C GLU A 727 9.25 24.09 18.56
N LYS A 728 8.49 23.19 17.92
CA LYS A 728 7.80 22.07 18.57
C LYS A 728 8.29 20.81 17.90
N LEU A 729 9.09 20.04 18.62
CA LEU A 729 9.75 18.86 18.08
C LEU A 729 9.32 17.62 18.86
N SER A 730 9.39 16.47 18.20
CA SER A 730 9.14 15.20 18.88
C SER A 730 9.99 14.05 18.33
N VAL A 731 10.29 13.07 19.18
CA VAL A 731 10.88 11.79 18.78
C VAL A 731 9.87 10.69 19.13
N PRO A 732 9.32 9.97 18.15
CA PRO A 732 8.40 8.87 18.42
C PRO A 732 9.16 7.70 19.06
N TYR A 733 8.50 6.97 19.95
CA TYR A 733 9.01 5.70 20.47
C TYR A 733 7.96 4.60 20.39
N LEU A 734 8.41 3.37 20.34
CA LEU A 734 7.58 2.18 20.58
C LEU A 734 8.35 1.11 21.34
N GLY A 735 7.61 0.18 21.94
CA GLY A 735 8.15 -1.05 22.52
C GLY A 735 7.08 -2.13 22.56
N VAL A 736 7.50 -3.37 22.80
CA VAL A 736 6.61 -4.54 22.80
C VAL A 736 6.53 -5.12 24.20
N GLY A 737 5.32 -5.18 24.76
CA GLY A 737 5.08 -5.83 26.04
C GLY A 737 4.89 -7.33 25.84
N GLY A 738 5.97 -8.10 25.81
CA GLY A 738 5.96 -9.55 25.58
C GLY A 738 7.29 -10.01 24.99
N SER A 739 7.49 -11.33 24.87
CA SER A 739 8.67 -11.90 24.22
C SER A 739 8.35 -12.19 22.75
N MET A 740 9.12 -11.61 21.82
CA MET A 740 9.00 -11.95 20.40
C MET A 740 9.45 -13.39 20.13
N ARG A 741 10.47 -13.86 20.86
CA ARG A 741 11.01 -15.21 20.71
C ARG A 741 10.07 -16.29 21.22
N ASP A 742 9.42 -16.07 22.36
CA ASP A 742 8.51 -17.06 22.96
C ASP A 742 7.08 -16.98 22.40
N THR A 743 6.78 -15.97 21.58
CA THR A 743 5.51 -15.90 20.84
C THR A 743 5.48 -17.02 19.79
N PRO A 744 4.49 -17.93 19.83
CA PRO A 744 4.43 -19.02 18.87
C PRO A 744 4.14 -18.48 17.47
N VAL A 745 4.82 -19.03 16.47
CA VAL A 745 4.61 -18.82 15.03
C VAL A 745 3.54 -19.77 14.51
N LEU A 746 3.52 -21.01 15.02
CA LEU A 746 2.51 -22.00 14.66
C LEU A 746 1.67 -22.34 15.89
N VAL A 747 0.36 -22.28 15.72
CA VAL A 747 -0.62 -22.66 16.74
C VAL A 747 -1.37 -23.93 16.31
N PRO A 748 -1.95 -24.70 17.25
CA PRO A 748 -2.82 -25.82 16.93
C PRO A 748 -3.95 -25.42 15.98
N THR A 749 -4.32 -26.31 15.06
CA THR A 749 -5.40 -26.04 14.10
C THR A 749 -6.74 -25.86 14.81
N THR A 750 -7.34 -24.69 14.64
CA THR A 750 -8.73 -24.39 15.02
C THR A 750 -9.38 -23.54 13.95
N GLY A 751 -10.49 -24.01 13.38
CA GLY A 751 -11.09 -23.34 12.22
C GLY A 751 -10.11 -23.32 11.04
N LEU A 752 -9.75 -22.12 10.60
CA LEU A 752 -8.87 -21.86 9.45
C LEU A 752 -7.52 -21.26 9.85
N ASN A 753 -7.03 -21.54 11.07
CA ASN A 753 -5.73 -21.06 11.57
C ASN A 753 -4.73 -22.20 11.78
N GLY A 754 -3.43 -21.88 11.80
CA GLY A 754 -2.34 -22.85 12.00
C GLY A 754 -1.94 -23.59 10.71
N ALA A 755 -1.38 -24.79 10.84
CA ALA A 755 -1.00 -25.64 9.72
C ALA A 755 -1.94 -26.85 9.61
N TYR A 756 -2.58 -27.04 8.47
CA TYR A 756 -3.58 -28.09 8.28
C TYR A 756 -3.75 -28.53 6.83
N LEU A 757 -4.39 -29.68 6.64
CA LEU A 757 -4.67 -30.24 5.32
C LEU A 757 -6.08 -29.84 4.85
N SER A 758 -6.17 -29.31 3.64
CA SER A 758 -7.40 -29.04 2.88
C SER A 758 -7.37 -29.76 1.51
N SER A 759 -8.20 -29.33 0.56
CA SER A 759 -8.31 -29.92 -0.77
C SER A 759 -8.62 -28.88 -1.85
N THR A 760 -8.19 -29.12 -3.09
CA THR A 760 -8.34 -28.14 -4.19
C THR A 760 -9.78 -27.95 -4.70
N ASP A 761 -10.69 -28.87 -4.37
CA ASP A 761 -12.14 -28.72 -4.62
C ASP A 761 -12.83 -27.81 -3.59
N ASN A 762 -12.09 -27.34 -2.59
CA ASN A 762 -12.64 -26.54 -1.51
C ASN A 762 -12.16 -25.08 -1.58
N ARG A 763 -13.02 -24.21 -2.11
CA ARG A 763 -12.75 -22.76 -2.19
C ARG A 763 -12.52 -22.10 -0.83
N PHE A 764 -13.08 -22.65 0.25
CA PHE A 764 -13.01 -22.08 1.59
C PHE A 764 -11.86 -22.64 2.43
N LEU A 765 -11.02 -23.50 1.84
CA LEU A 765 -9.87 -24.09 2.52
C LEU A 765 -10.22 -24.75 3.86
N ILE A 766 -11.39 -25.38 3.97
CA ILE A 766 -11.82 -26.06 5.22
C ILE A 766 -10.93 -27.30 5.42
N PRO A 767 -10.49 -27.59 6.66
CA PRO A 767 -9.73 -28.79 6.97
C PRO A 767 -10.45 -30.08 6.55
N VAL A 768 -9.72 -31.03 5.98
CA VAL A 768 -10.25 -32.36 5.65
C VAL A 768 -10.17 -33.31 6.83
N ALA A 769 -11.05 -34.32 6.86
CA ALA A 769 -10.98 -35.40 7.84
C ALA A 769 -9.72 -36.26 7.65
N ALA A 770 -9.21 -36.81 8.75
CA ALA A 770 -8.10 -37.74 8.74
C ALA A 770 -8.36 -38.94 7.82
N ASN A 771 -7.31 -39.38 7.14
CA ASN A 771 -7.30 -40.48 6.17
C ASN A 771 -8.18 -40.25 4.93
N ARG A 772 -8.51 -39.00 4.58
CA ARG A 772 -9.13 -38.70 3.27
C ARG A 772 -8.22 -39.27 2.16
N THR A 773 -8.83 -40.01 1.24
CA THR A 773 -8.11 -40.55 0.08
C THR A 773 -8.12 -39.53 -1.05
N PHE A 774 -6.93 -39.26 -1.59
CA PHE A 774 -6.72 -38.45 -2.77
C PHE A 774 -6.18 -39.35 -3.88
N THR A 775 -6.94 -39.47 -4.96
CA THR A 775 -6.54 -40.22 -6.16
C THR A 775 -6.13 -39.21 -7.22
N ILE A 776 -4.84 -39.11 -7.52
CA ILE A 776 -4.27 -38.07 -8.39
C ILE A 776 -3.56 -38.69 -9.60
N PRO A 777 -3.36 -37.95 -10.71
CA PRO A 777 -2.48 -38.40 -11.78
C PRO A 777 -1.07 -38.64 -11.24
N ARG A 778 -0.38 -39.64 -11.79
CA ARG A 778 1.05 -39.79 -11.52
C ARG A 778 1.78 -38.53 -12.04
N PRO A 779 2.79 -37.97 -11.33
CA PRO A 779 3.54 -36.83 -11.83
C PRO A 779 3.99 -37.02 -13.29
N GLY A 780 3.69 -36.04 -14.15
CA GLY A 780 3.94 -36.08 -15.59
C GLY A 780 2.87 -36.78 -16.45
N ALA A 781 1.88 -37.45 -15.85
CA ALA A 781 0.74 -38.03 -16.56
C ALA A 781 -0.38 -36.99 -16.77
N PRO A 782 -1.10 -37.02 -17.91
CA PRO A 782 -2.24 -36.14 -18.12
C PRO A 782 -3.40 -36.50 -17.17
N GLY A 783 -4.12 -35.48 -16.70
CA GLY A 783 -5.33 -35.66 -15.90
C GLY A 783 -5.58 -34.48 -14.96
N SER A 784 -6.83 -34.35 -14.52
CA SER A 784 -7.22 -33.40 -13.46
C SER A 784 -7.73 -34.20 -12.26
N ALA A 785 -7.35 -33.78 -11.05
CA ALA A 785 -7.81 -34.40 -9.82
C ALA A 785 -7.92 -33.37 -8.70
N ILE A 786 -8.66 -33.78 -7.67
CA ILE A 786 -8.68 -33.09 -6.39
C ILE A 786 -7.37 -33.43 -5.68
N LEU A 787 -6.54 -32.41 -5.44
CA LEU A 787 -5.23 -32.58 -4.82
C LEU A 787 -5.34 -32.34 -3.30
N PRO A 788 -4.52 -33.01 -2.49
CA PRO A 788 -4.26 -32.58 -1.12
C PRO A 788 -3.67 -31.16 -1.17
N LYS A 789 -4.28 -30.23 -0.42
CA LYS A 789 -3.82 -28.84 -0.36
C LYS A 789 -3.37 -28.52 1.06
N MET A 790 -2.08 -28.34 1.29
CA MET A 790 -1.58 -27.84 2.57
C MET A 790 -1.93 -26.36 2.71
N VAL A 791 -2.33 -25.95 3.91
CA VAL A 791 -2.53 -24.56 4.29
C VAL A 791 -1.73 -24.28 5.56
N VAL A 792 -0.91 -23.24 5.56
CA VAL A 792 -0.16 -22.78 6.73
C VAL A 792 -0.42 -21.30 6.93
N ILE A 793 -1.01 -20.93 8.05
CA ILE A 793 -1.26 -19.53 8.45
C ILE A 793 -0.48 -19.27 9.76
N PRO A 794 0.73 -18.68 9.65
CA PRO A 794 1.51 -18.28 10.82
C PRO A 794 0.82 -17.19 11.64
N THR A 795 0.95 -17.22 12.96
CA THR A 795 0.45 -16.16 13.86
C THR A 795 1.32 -14.90 13.82
N VAL A 796 2.61 -15.05 13.54
CA VAL A 796 3.58 -13.98 13.29
C VAL A 796 4.46 -14.35 12.09
N GLY A 797 5.21 -13.41 11.52
CA GLY A 797 6.15 -13.70 10.44
C GLY A 797 7.27 -14.63 10.90
N THR A 798 7.89 -15.34 9.96
CA THR A 798 9.05 -16.20 10.25
C THR A 798 10.15 -16.05 9.21
N LYS A 799 11.40 -16.10 9.64
CA LYS A 799 12.55 -16.11 8.72
C LYS A 799 12.63 -17.39 7.90
N GLU A 800 12.13 -18.51 8.43
CA GLU A 800 12.17 -19.80 7.74
C GLU A 800 10.92 -20.61 8.02
N LEU A 801 10.18 -20.93 6.95
CA LEU A 801 9.02 -21.83 6.98
C LEU A 801 9.30 -23.08 6.14
N HIS A 802 9.36 -24.23 6.79
CA HIS A 802 9.61 -25.53 6.19
C HIS A 802 8.31 -26.35 6.13
N VAL A 803 8.06 -27.02 5.02
CA VAL A 803 6.88 -27.85 4.76
C VAL A 803 7.35 -29.15 4.12
N GLU A 804 7.31 -30.23 4.90
CA GLU A 804 7.92 -31.51 4.53
C GLU A 804 6.92 -32.66 4.60
N LEU A 805 7.00 -33.58 3.64
CA LEU A 805 6.18 -34.79 3.64
C LEU A 805 6.78 -35.82 4.61
N ALA A 806 5.93 -36.47 5.40
CA ALA A 806 6.29 -37.58 6.26
C ALA A 806 5.40 -38.80 5.99
N VAL A 807 5.98 -39.99 6.10
CA VAL A 807 5.25 -41.25 6.05
C VAL A 807 4.52 -41.50 7.38
N VAL A 808 3.31 -42.07 7.29
CA VAL A 808 2.60 -42.65 8.44
C VAL A 808 2.58 -44.18 8.31
N GLY A 809 3.29 -44.88 9.21
CA GLY A 809 3.43 -46.34 9.20
C GLY A 809 4.51 -46.84 8.23
N ASN A 810 4.34 -48.05 7.69
CA ASN A 810 5.28 -48.62 6.70
C ASN A 810 4.73 -48.42 5.27
N VAL A 811 5.50 -47.76 4.40
CA VAL A 811 5.16 -47.63 2.96
C VAL A 811 5.59 -48.89 2.19
N GLY A 812 5.09 -50.06 2.56
CA GLY A 812 5.46 -51.33 1.89
C GLY A 812 6.98 -51.50 1.67
N ASN A 813 7.39 -52.09 0.54
CA ASN A 813 8.79 -52.30 0.13
C ASN A 813 9.47 -51.02 -0.42
N SER A 814 9.18 -49.82 0.12
CA SER A 814 9.76 -48.58 -0.43
C SER A 814 11.25 -48.42 -0.09
N THR A 815 12.04 -47.97 -1.08
CA THR A 815 13.45 -47.58 -0.93
C THR A 815 13.63 -46.08 -0.65
N LEU A 816 12.57 -45.39 -0.23
CA LEU A 816 12.62 -43.95 -0.01
C LEU A 816 13.54 -43.61 1.16
N LYS A 817 14.39 -42.59 0.95
CA LYS A 817 15.28 -42.08 1.99
C LYS A 817 14.45 -41.30 3.02
N VAL A 818 14.40 -41.80 4.25
CA VAL A 818 13.86 -41.06 5.39
C VAL A 818 15.01 -40.33 6.07
N THR A 819 14.91 -39.02 6.19
CA THR A 819 15.87 -38.18 6.90
C THR A 819 15.25 -37.74 8.23
N ASN A 820 16.03 -37.76 9.30
CA ASN A 820 15.59 -37.18 10.57
C ASN A 820 16.03 -35.72 10.61
N VAL A 821 15.08 -34.80 10.59
CA VAL A 821 15.32 -33.37 10.66
C VAL A 821 14.74 -32.84 11.97
N LEU A 822 15.62 -32.43 12.88
CA LEU A 822 15.28 -31.90 14.21
C LEU A 822 14.35 -32.83 15.04
N GLY A 823 14.52 -34.14 14.91
CA GLY A 823 13.73 -35.14 15.65
C GLY A 823 12.51 -35.68 14.88
N TYR A 824 12.22 -35.15 13.70
CA TYR A 824 11.07 -35.54 12.88
C TYR A 824 11.50 -36.36 11.65
N PRO A 825 10.97 -37.58 11.45
CA PRO A 825 11.27 -38.40 10.28
C PRO A 825 10.50 -37.89 9.05
N THR A 826 11.21 -37.34 8.07
CA THR A 826 10.62 -36.80 6.84
C THR A 826 11.20 -37.44 5.59
N LEU A 827 10.39 -37.49 4.53
CA LEU A 827 10.81 -37.93 3.19
C LEU A 827 11.51 -36.80 2.45
N GLY A 828 11.16 -35.55 2.78
CA GLY A 828 11.76 -34.35 2.24
C GLY A 828 10.72 -33.23 2.07
N PRO A 829 11.18 -32.03 1.68
CA PRO A 829 10.35 -30.87 1.39
C PRO A 829 9.36 -31.07 0.24
N LEU A 830 8.25 -30.35 0.32
CA LEU A 830 7.39 -30.09 -0.84
C LEU A 830 8.05 -29.06 -1.78
N PRO A 831 7.69 -29.03 -3.07
CA PRO A 831 8.09 -27.94 -3.96
C PRO A 831 7.83 -26.56 -3.35
N ASN A 832 8.72 -25.60 -3.61
CA ASN A 832 8.69 -24.23 -3.04
C ASN A 832 8.87 -24.16 -1.50
N SER A 833 9.41 -25.21 -0.88
CA SER A 833 9.86 -25.19 0.52
C SER A 833 11.39 -25.35 0.59
N PRO A 834 12.09 -24.67 1.54
CA PRO A 834 11.57 -23.73 2.52
C PRO A 834 11.16 -22.38 1.91
N VAL A 835 10.27 -21.67 2.60
CA VAL A 835 9.91 -20.27 2.30
C VAL A 835 10.70 -19.38 3.25
N PRO A 836 11.72 -18.66 2.78
CA PRO A 836 12.41 -17.68 3.60
C PRO A 836 11.58 -16.41 3.76
N HIS A 837 11.75 -15.73 4.91
CA HIS A 837 11.09 -14.46 5.22
C HIS A 837 9.58 -14.51 4.93
N ALA A 838 8.94 -15.58 5.41
CA ALA A 838 7.53 -15.86 5.19
C ALA A 838 6.66 -14.87 5.97
N HIS A 839 5.71 -14.26 5.26
CA HIS A 839 4.70 -13.40 5.87
C HIS A 839 3.64 -14.22 6.61
N ARG A 840 2.85 -13.56 7.46
CA ARG A 840 1.79 -14.21 8.25
C ARG A 840 0.46 -14.46 7.54
N PHE A 841 0.24 -13.87 6.36
CA PHE A 841 -1.06 -13.91 5.65
C PHE A 841 -1.46 -15.25 5.01
N GLY A 842 -0.71 -16.31 5.28
CA GLY A 842 -1.03 -17.65 4.83
C GLY A 842 -0.25 -18.08 3.60
N HIS A 843 0.00 -19.38 3.50
CA HIS A 843 0.71 -20.05 2.40
C HIS A 843 0.00 -21.35 2.07
N THR A 844 -0.05 -21.73 0.78
CA THR A 844 -0.63 -23.02 0.38
C THR A 844 0.25 -23.82 -0.56
N TRP A 845 0.15 -25.16 -0.48
CA TRP A 845 0.83 -26.08 -1.39
C TRP A 845 -0.14 -27.12 -1.92
N ASN A 846 -0.23 -27.23 -3.25
CA ASN A 846 -0.95 -28.32 -3.88
C ASN A 846 -0.01 -29.52 -4.04
N PHE A 847 -0.29 -30.61 -3.33
CA PHE A 847 0.57 -31.79 -3.40
C PHE A 847 0.24 -32.64 -4.64
N VAL A 848 1.16 -32.64 -5.60
CA VAL A 848 1.01 -33.36 -6.88
C VAL A 848 1.61 -34.78 -6.86
N GLY A 849 2.03 -35.28 -5.69
CA GLY A 849 2.60 -36.62 -5.56
C GLY A 849 4.10 -36.70 -5.78
N SER A 850 4.82 -35.58 -5.74
CA SER A 850 6.28 -35.51 -5.79
C SER A 850 6.84 -34.54 -4.75
N LEU A 851 8.06 -34.80 -4.29
CA LEU A 851 8.84 -33.90 -3.44
C LEU A 851 9.48 -32.78 -4.27
N SER A 852 10.12 -31.82 -3.61
CA SER A 852 10.84 -30.70 -4.29
C SER A 852 11.97 -31.16 -5.20
N ASP A 853 12.44 -32.40 -5.04
CA ASP A 853 13.52 -33.01 -5.82
C ASP A 853 13.06 -33.89 -6.96
N GLY A 854 11.78 -33.80 -7.33
CA GLY A 854 11.18 -34.60 -8.37
C GLY A 854 10.90 -36.06 -7.95
N THR A 855 11.28 -36.50 -6.74
CA THR A 855 11.00 -37.85 -6.27
C THR A 855 9.49 -38.08 -6.19
N VAL A 856 8.99 -38.96 -7.06
CA VAL A 856 7.61 -39.43 -7.03
C VAL A 856 7.45 -40.41 -5.87
N VAL A 857 6.57 -40.07 -4.93
CA VAL A 857 6.30 -40.95 -3.77
C VAL A 857 5.35 -42.08 -4.17
N PRO A 858 5.43 -43.29 -3.59
CA PRO A 858 4.50 -44.37 -3.92
C PRO A 858 3.12 -44.13 -3.29
N GLU A 859 2.12 -44.95 -3.66
CA GLU A 859 0.86 -44.97 -2.92
C GLU A 859 1.11 -45.31 -1.44
N GLY A 860 0.38 -44.65 -0.54
CA GLY A 860 0.63 -44.81 0.88
C GLY A 860 -0.15 -43.82 1.74
N THR A 861 0.10 -43.88 3.05
CA THR A 861 -0.44 -42.93 4.01
C THR A 861 0.64 -41.94 4.42
N TYR A 862 0.33 -40.66 4.28
CA TYR A 862 1.26 -39.56 4.51
C TYR A 862 0.65 -38.54 5.44
N LYS A 863 1.50 -37.76 6.10
CA LYS A 863 1.16 -36.50 6.77
C LYS A 863 2.17 -35.45 6.33
N VAL A 864 1.89 -34.19 6.60
CA VAL A 864 2.86 -33.12 6.35
C VAL A 864 3.28 -32.52 7.69
N ILE A 865 4.58 -32.28 7.82
CA ILE A 865 5.22 -31.64 8.97
C ILE A 865 5.61 -30.24 8.55
N THR A 866 5.08 -29.26 9.25
CA THR A 866 5.40 -27.84 9.08
C THR A 866 6.27 -27.40 10.23
N ARG A 867 7.41 -26.76 9.95
CA ARG A 867 8.28 -26.15 10.97
C ARG A 867 8.48 -24.68 10.66
N ALA A 868 8.37 -23.83 11.67
CA ALA A 868 8.62 -22.40 11.54
C ALA A 868 9.61 -21.93 12.59
N LEU A 869 10.61 -21.17 12.17
CA LEU A 869 11.61 -20.61 13.07
C LEU A 869 10.98 -19.45 13.86
N ARG A 870 11.11 -19.46 15.19
CA ARG A 870 10.66 -18.36 16.04
C ARG A 870 11.43 -17.08 15.73
N ILE A 871 10.81 -15.93 15.97
CA ILE A 871 11.47 -14.63 15.79
C ILE A 871 12.68 -14.58 16.74
N PHE A 872 13.84 -14.15 16.23
CA PHE A 872 15.14 -14.21 16.92
C PHE A 872 15.63 -15.62 17.32
N GLY A 873 14.98 -16.68 16.82
CA GLY A 873 15.42 -18.06 17.01
C GLY A 873 16.70 -18.41 16.23
N ASP A 874 17.44 -19.39 16.73
CA ASP A 874 18.61 -19.98 16.09
C ASP A 874 18.20 -21.24 15.32
N ALA A 875 18.32 -21.19 13.98
CA ALA A 875 17.94 -22.30 13.10
C ALA A 875 18.64 -23.63 13.43
N SER A 876 19.79 -23.60 14.12
CA SER A 876 20.53 -24.81 14.53
C SER A 876 19.97 -25.50 15.78
N LYS A 877 19.06 -24.86 16.51
CA LYS A 877 18.52 -25.35 17.79
C LYS A 877 17.08 -25.82 17.65
N THR A 878 16.80 -27.07 17.97
CA THR A 878 15.46 -27.66 17.84
C THR A 878 14.40 -26.91 18.65
N GLU A 879 14.75 -26.38 19.83
CA GLU A 879 13.84 -25.66 20.72
C GLU A 879 13.36 -24.29 20.18
N ASP A 880 14.05 -23.74 19.17
CA ASP A 880 13.68 -22.47 18.54
C ASP A 880 12.71 -22.65 17.36
N TRP A 881 12.29 -23.88 17.07
CA TRP A 881 11.32 -24.20 16.03
C TRP A 881 9.96 -24.56 16.61
N ASP A 882 8.91 -23.92 16.09
CA ASP A 882 7.56 -24.45 16.27
C ASP A 882 7.27 -25.50 15.20
N VAL A 883 6.58 -26.57 15.59
CA VAL A 883 6.27 -27.69 14.70
C VAL A 883 4.79 -28.02 14.77
N ALA A 884 4.17 -28.18 13.61
CA ALA A 884 2.80 -28.62 13.46
C ALA A 884 2.71 -29.79 12.47
N GLU A 885 1.80 -30.72 12.74
CA GLU A 885 1.55 -31.88 11.88
C GLU A 885 0.10 -31.86 11.39
N THR A 886 -0.11 -32.16 10.11
CA THR A 886 -1.47 -32.36 9.61
C THR A 886 -2.05 -33.69 10.05
N VAL A 887 -3.37 -33.81 9.92
CA VAL A 887 -4.00 -35.13 9.86
C VAL A 887 -3.38 -35.97 8.72
N PRO A 888 -3.31 -37.31 8.86
CA PRO A 888 -2.86 -38.19 7.79
C PRO A 888 -3.82 -38.15 6.59
N PHE A 889 -3.33 -38.46 5.40
CA PHE A 889 -4.12 -38.67 4.18
C PHE A 889 -3.59 -39.88 3.41
N ILE A 890 -4.44 -40.46 2.56
CA ILE A 890 -4.10 -41.62 1.74
C ILE A 890 -3.89 -41.14 0.31
N LEU A 891 -2.72 -41.40 -0.25
CA LEU A 891 -2.39 -41.12 -1.64
C LEU A 891 -2.60 -42.38 -2.50
N LYS A 892 -3.33 -42.22 -3.60
CA LYS A 892 -3.46 -43.20 -4.69
C LYS A 892 -3.18 -42.52 -6.03
N TYR A 893 -2.74 -43.31 -7.00
CA TYR A 893 -2.61 -42.85 -8.37
C TYR A 893 -3.78 -43.32 -9.24
N LEU A 894 -4.13 -42.50 -10.22
CA LEU A 894 -5.03 -42.93 -11.28
C LEU A 894 -4.41 -44.13 -12.03
N PRO A 895 -5.23 -45.14 -12.39
CA PRO A 895 -4.77 -46.38 -13.02
C PRO A 895 -4.15 -46.17 -14.41
#